data_AF-A0A1F6KVB9-F1
#
_entry.id   AF-A0A1F6KVB9-F1
#
_cell.length_a   1.000
_cell.length_b   1.000
_cell.length_c   1.000
_cell.angle_alpha   90.00
_cell.angle_beta   90.00
_cell.angle_gamma   90.00
#
_symmetry.space_group_name_H-M   'P 1'
#
loop_
_entity.id
_entity.type
_entity.pdbx_description
1 polymer ?
#
loop_
_entity_poly.entity_id
_entity_poly.type
_entity_poly.pdbx_seq_one_letter_code
_entity_poly.pdbx_strand_id
1 'polypeptide(L)'
;MKFLKWIWNNFLFVFTIFLLAFIPLYPKIPIIDIKNTWVYIRAEDFAVTLIILVWIILLLLKKATLKTPLTIPIMFFWIIGGLATLHGVLVLFPSLADVFPNVAFLSFFRRIEYMSLFFIAYASIKNKKFISHVAVTLMIILLLIVGYGFGQKFLGFPAYLTMNEEFAKGAPIQLSQLSRIPSTFAGHYDLAAYLVLVIPILVSLAFGFRNIIFKFSLLITASLGFVLLFMTVSRVSFFVLLFSLLILLILQKKKIIIISLLVLTFVLLIFSPTLLQRFNSTISEVNVLVNAKTGGAIGQVKEVPAAYFKEKIVENLTATGSAAVPFQLIPPIASLVIEANSSTGENLPQGTSYVNLPLSPIIKKVDMYFSQKLTNKAGIKSEEISIFYGDYLIKKAKAYDLSFTTRFQGEWPKTFEAFKRNIFLGSGYGSVSLAVDNNYLRILGESGLFGLISFISIFIIAVIYIKKLLPKVDSGITRSFIFGFIAGSFGLALNAFLIDVFEASKIAFSYWLLMGVVIGSLHLYKKEEINFLKEFKNALISPLAIIIYIFITVLAFFFPIYANYFTGDDFTWFRWIQDCCNNVANYFTQANGFFYRPGTKIYFSLMYSAFWLNQTIYHLVSIFLHFAVSALLFLILRKILKDYFLSIVCVFLFIILSGHHEDIFWISSTGFLFNAFFALAGLLFFILYKEKKKIIYFIISLASIVFSLLFHELGVVVPLLIILYDFIFGEKLNVNKLSKKASYLILLSPILPYLILRFLAQSHWFNGDYSYNLFKLPYNVLGNTIGYLFLDLLGPQSLFVYEGLRSFSRNHMLIAVPLSFALIFGFIIAGKIILRKMDEKDRKTVFFGFSFFMIALLPFLGLGNITSRYSYLSSVGFVILFALMLKKTYVYLVSISDRYIGTASIIIITIVYLAVQLFGLQKIHRDWKSAGDMSKKFLISVEQYSKDFWIRDSLQFYFVGQPIRNGEAWVWPVGLKDALWFTFKNPNLAVYTVSDINSALDQAKGVASSHVFRFDQEGNVDEVVRARNGQIELLNPRR
;
A
#
# COMPACT_ATOMS: atom_id res chain seq x y z
N MET A 1 5.58 45.91 39.01
CA MET A 1 6.77 46.15 38.15
C MET A 1 7.53 44.89 37.71
N LYS A 2 7.88 43.91 38.58
CA LYS A 2 8.67 42.72 38.19
C LYS A 2 8.05 41.87 37.07
N PHE A 3 6.72 41.67 37.09
CA PHE A 3 5.99 40.91 36.08
C PHE A 3 5.99 41.58 34.70
N LEU A 4 5.65 42.88 34.63
CA LEU A 4 5.71 43.67 33.39
C LEU A 4 7.13 43.70 32.80
N LYS A 5 8.16 43.82 33.64
CA LYS A 5 9.57 43.74 33.20
C LYS A 5 9.92 42.36 32.64
N TRP A 6 9.39 41.27 33.22
CA TRP A 6 9.57 39.92 32.69
C TRP A 6 8.88 39.74 31.34
N ILE A 7 7.65 40.24 31.18
CA ILE A 7 6.92 40.25 29.90
C ILE A 7 7.74 41.00 28.85
N TRP A 8 8.19 42.22 29.17
CA TRP A 8 8.98 43.02 28.23
C TRP A 8 10.28 42.33 27.79
N ASN A 9 10.94 41.59 28.69
CA ASN A 9 12.17 40.85 28.36
C ASN A 9 11.91 39.56 27.55
N ASN A 10 10.69 39.03 27.60
CA ASN A 10 10.28 37.74 27.02
C ASN A 10 9.04 37.86 26.14
N PHE A 11 8.81 39.03 25.52
CA PHE A 11 7.59 39.29 24.78
C PHE A 11 7.39 38.34 23.60
N LEU A 12 8.47 37.91 22.92
CA LEU A 12 8.38 36.86 21.88
C LEU A 12 7.85 35.54 22.45
N PHE A 13 8.15 35.21 23.70
CA PHE A 13 7.63 34.01 24.36
C PHE A 13 6.16 34.18 24.74
N VAL A 14 5.78 35.37 25.18
CA VAL A 14 4.37 35.74 25.43
C VAL A 14 3.58 35.65 24.13
N PHE A 15 4.11 36.15 23.01
CA PHE A 15 3.50 36.00 21.69
C PHE A 15 3.41 34.54 21.22
N THR A 16 4.44 33.72 21.45
CA THR A 16 4.37 32.28 21.17
C THR A 16 3.26 31.60 21.96
N ILE A 17 3.13 31.86 23.26
CA ILE A 17 2.03 31.33 24.11
C ILE A 17 0.68 31.85 23.63
N PHE A 18 0.58 33.15 23.34
CA PHE A 18 -0.62 33.78 22.82
C PHE A 18 -1.07 33.12 21.52
N LEU A 19 -0.18 32.95 20.54
CA LEU A 19 -0.52 32.30 19.26
C LEU A 19 -0.89 30.82 19.44
N LEU A 20 -0.18 30.09 20.31
CA LEU A 20 -0.53 28.71 20.64
C LEU A 20 -1.94 28.58 21.23
N ALA A 21 -2.44 29.59 21.95
CA ALA A 21 -3.78 29.62 22.51
C ALA A 21 -4.83 30.18 21.55
N PHE A 22 -4.54 31.35 20.96
CA PHE A 22 -5.46 32.10 20.12
C PHE A 22 -5.83 31.33 18.85
N ILE A 23 -4.86 30.75 18.14
CA ILE A 23 -5.13 30.09 16.85
C ILE A 23 -6.07 28.88 16.99
N PRO A 24 -5.86 27.94 17.95
CA PRO A 24 -6.80 26.85 18.14
C PRO A 24 -8.16 27.31 18.67
N LEU A 25 -8.21 28.27 19.61
CA LEU A 25 -9.45 28.66 20.29
C LEU A 25 -10.33 29.63 19.49
N TYR A 26 -9.75 30.50 18.68
CA TYR A 26 -10.50 31.52 17.95
C TYR A 26 -11.29 30.88 16.79
N PRO A 27 -12.61 31.11 16.65
CA PRO A 27 -13.39 30.57 15.53
C PRO A 27 -12.88 31.10 14.18
N LYS A 28 -13.03 30.33 13.09
CA LYS A 28 -12.60 30.78 11.75
C LYS A 28 -13.57 31.82 11.17
N ILE A 29 -13.42 33.07 11.60
CA ILE A 29 -14.24 34.18 11.14
C ILE A 29 -13.54 34.85 9.94
N PRO A 30 -14.16 34.82 8.73
CA PRO A 30 -13.60 35.48 7.56
C PRO A 30 -13.73 37.01 7.68
N ILE A 31 -12.73 37.73 7.16
CA ILE A 31 -12.73 39.20 7.13
C ILE A 31 -12.68 39.70 5.67
N ILE A 32 -11.80 39.12 4.85
CA ILE A 32 -11.63 39.52 3.46
C ILE A 32 -11.90 38.32 2.54
N ASP A 33 -12.83 38.52 1.61
CA ASP A 33 -13.10 37.59 0.52
C ASP A 33 -12.06 37.72 -0.60
N ILE A 34 -11.67 36.58 -1.18
CA ILE A 34 -10.67 36.51 -2.23
C ILE A 34 -11.33 36.00 -3.50
N LYS A 35 -11.29 36.80 -4.56
CA LYS A 35 -11.81 36.39 -5.86
C LYS A 35 -11.18 35.07 -6.32
N ASN A 36 -12.00 34.21 -6.92
CA ASN A 36 -11.62 32.91 -7.48
C ASN A 36 -11.26 31.81 -6.46
N THR A 37 -11.53 32.02 -5.17
CA THR A 37 -11.40 30.96 -4.15
C THR A 37 -12.35 31.21 -2.97
N TRP A 38 -12.89 30.15 -2.40
CA TRP A 38 -13.64 30.17 -1.14
C TRP A 38 -12.76 30.12 0.12
N VAL A 39 -11.45 30.43 -0.01
CA VAL A 39 -10.51 30.53 1.11
C VAL A 39 -10.30 32.00 1.46
N TYR A 40 -10.89 32.42 2.58
CA TYR A 40 -10.87 33.79 3.07
C TYR A 40 -9.62 34.12 3.88
N ILE A 41 -9.24 35.40 3.89
CA ILE A 41 -8.32 35.94 4.91
C ILE A 41 -9.12 36.18 6.18
N ARG A 42 -8.62 35.66 7.29
CA ARG A 42 -9.32 35.57 8.57
C ARG A 42 -8.65 36.42 9.64
N ALA A 43 -9.33 36.61 10.77
CA ALA A 43 -8.82 37.40 11.88
C ALA A 43 -7.48 36.89 12.42
N GLU A 44 -7.27 35.58 12.44
CA GLU A 44 -6.00 35.00 12.89
C GLU A 44 -4.80 35.38 12.02
N ASP A 45 -5.01 35.56 10.71
CA ASP A 45 -3.96 35.88 9.75
C ASP A 45 -3.40 37.31 10.03
N PHE A 46 -4.25 38.24 10.49
CA PHE A 46 -3.80 39.58 10.92
C PHE A 46 -2.97 39.55 12.20
N ALA A 47 -3.38 38.76 13.20
CA ALA A 47 -2.62 38.62 14.44
C ALA A 47 -1.25 37.99 14.20
N VAL A 48 -1.20 36.97 13.33
CA VAL A 48 0.05 36.34 12.88
C VAL A 48 0.92 37.34 12.13
N THR A 49 0.35 38.07 11.17
CA THR A 49 1.07 39.09 10.38
C THR A 49 1.68 40.17 11.27
N LEU A 50 0.94 40.70 12.25
CA LEU A 50 1.44 41.69 13.20
C LEU A 50 2.66 41.17 13.97
N ILE A 51 2.61 39.93 14.47
CA ILE A 51 3.71 39.33 15.22
C ILE A 51 4.91 39.04 14.32
N ILE A 52 4.68 38.64 13.07
CA ILE A 52 5.74 38.49 12.06
C ILE A 52 6.41 39.83 11.79
N LEU A 53 5.66 40.93 11.62
CA LEU A 53 6.21 42.27 11.43
C LEU A 53 7.07 42.70 12.62
N VAL A 54 6.58 42.48 13.86
CA VAL A 54 7.37 42.76 15.06
C VAL A 54 8.66 41.94 15.07
N TRP A 55 8.59 40.66 14.72
CA TRP A 55 9.78 39.81 14.65
C TRP A 55 10.77 40.25 13.56
N ILE A 56 10.30 40.69 12.39
CA ILE A 56 11.13 41.27 11.32
C ILE A 56 11.83 42.53 11.83
N ILE A 57 11.12 43.43 12.52
CA ILE A 57 11.73 44.63 13.12
C ILE A 57 12.86 44.23 14.08
N LEU A 58 12.67 43.19 14.90
CA LEU A 58 13.72 42.71 15.80
C LEU A 58 14.90 42.08 15.07
N LEU A 59 14.68 41.42 13.94
CA LEU A 59 15.75 40.92 13.10
C LEU A 59 16.59 42.09 12.55
N LEU A 60 15.95 43.13 12.04
CA LEU A 60 16.62 44.35 11.55
C LEU A 60 17.40 45.05 12.68
N LEU A 61 16.83 45.08 13.88
CA LEU A 61 17.48 45.59 15.10
C LEU A 61 18.52 44.61 15.71
N LYS A 62 18.81 43.48 15.07
CA LYS A 62 19.74 42.42 15.54
C LYS A 62 19.41 41.86 16.94
N LYS A 63 18.15 41.99 17.39
CA LYS A 63 17.63 41.46 18.66
C LYS A 63 17.00 40.07 18.51
N ALA A 64 16.74 39.64 17.29
CA ALA A 64 16.35 38.28 16.93
C ALA A 64 17.38 37.67 15.96
N THR A 65 17.37 36.35 15.79
CA THR A 65 18.26 35.66 14.86
C THR A 65 17.48 34.82 13.87
N LEU A 66 17.86 34.91 12.60
CA LEU A 66 17.42 33.98 11.55
C LEU A 66 18.26 32.70 11.57
N LYS A 67 19.39 32.65 12.28
CA LYS A 67 20.34 31.53 12.25
C LYS A 67 19.85 30.40 13.16
N THR A 68 19.20 29.40 12.55
CA THR A 68 18.71 28.19 13.20
C THR A 68 19.16 26.95 12.42
N PRO A 69 19.07 25.74 12.99
CA PRO A 69 19.31 24.49 12.27
C PRO A 69 18.46 24.30 11.01
N LEU A 70 17.28 24.94 10.94
CA LEU A 70 16.30 24.73 9.87
C LEU A 70 16.16 25.93 8.92
N THR A 71 16.96 26.99 9.09
CA THR A 71 16.89 28.18 8.24
C THR A 71 17.11 27.87 6.77
N ILE A 72 18.24 27.23 6.46
CA ILE A 72 18.60 26.88 5.08
C ILE A 72 17.55 25.98 4.43
N PRO A 73 17.11 24.86 5.02
CA PRO A 73 16.12 24.00 4.37
C PRO A 73 14.74 24.66 4.24
N ILE A 74 14.30 25.50 5.20
CA ILE A 74 13.04 26.26 5.06
C ILE A 74 13.15 27.29 3.92
N MET A 75 14.23 28.07 3.87
CA MET A 75 14.46 29.02 2.78
C MET A 75 14.54 28.34 1.42
N PHE A 76 15.20 27.17 1.35
CA PHE A 76 15.30 26.40 0.11
C PHE A 76 13.92 25.93 -0.37
N PHE A 77 13.06 25.45 0.53
CA PHE A 77 11.67 25.11 0.21
C PHE A 77 10.87 26.33 -0.28
N TRP A 78 11.02 27.50 0.37
CA TRP A 78 10.37 28.74 -0.08
C TRP A 78 10.86 29.19 -1.47
N ILE A 79 12.17 29.11 -1.74
CA ILE A 79 12.71 29.46 -3.06
C ILE A 79 12.14 28.55 -4.14
N ILE A 80 12.11 27.24 -3.91
CA ILE A 80 11.53 26.28 -4.87
C ILE A 80 10.04 26.54 -5.06
N GLY A 81 9.29 26.79 -3.99
CA GLY A 81 7.88 27.15 -4.07
C GLY A 81 7.63 28.43 -4.88
N GLY A 82 8.49 29.45 -4.70
CA GLY A 82 8.45 30.68 -5.48
C GLY A 82 8.75 30.44 -6.97
N LEU A 83 9.80 29.66 -7.27
CA LEU A 83 10.14 29.26 -8.65
C LEU A 83 9.02 28.46 -9.31
N ALA A 84 8.42 27.50 -8.58
CA ALA A 84 7.28 26.73 -9.06
C ALA A 84 6.06 27.62 -9.34
N THR A 85 5.79 28.61 -8.47
CA THR A 85 4.70 29.57 -8.64
C THR A 85 4.93 30.46 -9.87
N LEU A 86 6.13 31.02 -10.02
CA LEU A 86 6.49 31.82 -11.19
C LEU A 86 6.40 31.01 -12.48
N HIS A 87 6.95 29.80 -12.48
CA HIS A 87 6.85 28.88 -13.62
C HIS A 87 5.38 28.56 -13.97
N GLY A 88 4.57 28.22 -12.97
CA GLY A 88 3.14 27.96 -13.15
C GLY A 88 2.41 29.15 -13.76
N VAL A 89 2.55 30.34 -13.17
CA VAL A 89 1.86 31.57 -13.59
C VAL A 89 2.31 32.04 -14.98
N LEU A 90 3.62 32.00 -15.28
CA LEU A 90 4.16 32.55 -16.52
C LEU A 90 4.07 31.58 -17.71
N VAL A 91 4.17 30.27 -17.46
CA VAL A 91 4.30 29.26 -18.53
C VAL A 91 3.04 28.40 -18.68
N LEU A 92 2.47 27.92 -17.57
CA LEU A 92 1.41 26.90 -17.62
C LEU A 92 0.00 27.50 -17.59
N PHE A 93 -0.25 28.42 -16.66
CA PHE A 93 -1.57 28.99 -16.38
C PHE A 93 -2.24 29.66 -17.59
N PRO A 94 -1.51 30.32 -18.51
CA PRO A 94 -2.13 30.88 -19.72
C PRO A 94 -2.83 29.84 -20.62
N SER A 95 -2.50 28.55 -20.46
CA SER A 95 -3.06 27.43 -21.23
C SER A 95 -4.07 26.57 -20.46
N LEU A 96 -4.35 26.91 -19.20
CA LEU A 96 -5.15 26.08 -18.29
C LEU A 96 -6.40 26.82 -17.82
N ALA A 97 -7.53 26.12 -17.76
CA ALA A 97 -8.74 26.62 -17.12
C ALA A 97 -8.65 26.49 -15.58
N ASP A 98 -9.43 27.31 -14.87
CA ASP A 98 -9.63 27.26 -13.41
C ASP A 98 -8.35 27.40 -12.56
N VAL A 99 -7.32 28.05 -13.10
CA VAL A 99 -6.11 28.43 -12.37
C VAL A 99 -5.90 29.94 -12.42
N PHE A 100 -5.61 30.53 -11.27
CA PHE A 100 -5.63 31.99 -11.12
C PHE A 100 -4.34 32.50 -10.47
N PRO A 101 -3.62 33.46 -11.09
CA PRO A 101 -2.34 33.97 -10.56
C PRO A 101 -2.44 34.53 -9.13
N ASN A 102 -3.51 35.27 -8.80
CA ASN A 102 -3.73 35.82 -7.46
C ASN A 102 -3.83 34.70 -6.41
N VAL A 103 -4.55 33.61 -6.72
CA VAL A 103 -4.68 32.45 -5.83
C VAL A 103 -3.35 31.73 -5.67
N ALA A 104 -2.56 31.61 -6.74
CA ALA A 104 -1.23 30.99 -6.69
C ALA A 104 -0.26 31.75 -5.77
N PHE A 105 -0.16 33.08 -5.92
CA PHE A 105 0.70 33.90 -5.07
C PHE A 105 0.25 33.90 -3.61
N LEU A 106 -1.06 34.04 -3.34
CA LEU A 106 -1.58 33.95 -1.96
C LEU A 106 -1.33 32.58 -1.34
N SER A 107 -1.52 31.52 -2.13
CA SER A 107 -1.21 30.16 -1.70
C SER A 107 0.27 30.00 -1.38
N PHE A 108 1.19 30.58 -2.16
CA PHE A 108 2.62 30.59 -1.83
C PHE A 108 2.91 31.35 -0.53
N PHE A 109 2.42 32.59 -0.39
CA PHE A 109 2.65 33.42 0.79
C PHE A 109 2.14 32.78 2.09
N ARG A 110 1.04 32.04 2.01
CA ARG A 110 0.50 31.27 3.13
C ARG A 110 1.52 30.27 3.72
N ARG A 111 2.34 29.63 2.88
CA ARG A 111 3.40 28.70 3.37
C ARG A 111 4.52 29.46 4.07
N ILE A 112 4.87 30.64 3.57
CA ILE A 112 5.84 31.54 4.22
C ILE A 112 5.30 31.97 5.58
N GLU A 113 4.04 32.41 5.64
CA GLU A 113 3.37 32.82 6.87
C GLU A 113 3.39 31.71 7.93
N TYR A 114 2.94 30.50 7.55
CA TYR A 114 2.87 29.35 8.46
C TYR A 114 4.24 28.98 9.04
N MET A 115 5.24 28.86 8.17
CA MET A 115 6.59 28.46 8.56
C MET A 115 7.36 29.58 9.27
N SER A 116 6.98 30.85 9.10
CA SER A 116 7.63 31.97 9.81
C SER A 116 7.47 31.86 11.33
N LEU A 117 6.36 31.27 11.80
CA LEU A 117 6.11 31.03 13.22
C LEU A 117 7.16 30.13 13.89
N PHE A 118 7.82 29.26 13.12
CA PHE A 118 8.95 28.47 13.62
C PHE A 118 10.08 29.36 14.16
N PHE A 119 10.45 30.41 13.41
CA PHE A 119 11.56 31.29 13.81
C PHE A 119 11.20 32.15 15.03
N ILE A 120 9.95 32.61 15.12
CA ILE A 120 9.42 33.33 16.28
C ILE A 120 9.50 32.45 17.53
N ALA A 121 8.96 31.23 17.43
CA ALA A 121 8.97 30.29 18.55
C ALA A 121 10.41 29.88 18.94
N TYR A 122 11.29 29.61 17.98
CA TYR A 122 12.70 29.30 18.24
C TYR A 122 13.41 30.43 18.99
N ALA A 123 13.28 31.69 18.52
CA ALA A 123 13.89 32.85 19.16
C ALA A 123 13.30 33.16 20.55
N SER A 124 12.08 32.68 20.83
CA SER A 124 11.40 32.90 22.10
C SER A 124 11.91 32.02 23.26
N ILE A 125 12.48 30.84 22.95
CA ILE A 125 12.93 29.89 23.98
C ILE A 125 14.33 30.25 24.48
N LYS A 126 14.37 31.08 25.53
CA LYS A 126 15.61 31.52 26.18
C LYS A 126 15.96 30.74 27.45
N ASN A 127 15.00 30.00 28.02
CA ASN A 127 15.15 29.30 29.30
C ASN A 127 14.51 27.91 29.28
N LYS A 128 15.19 26.91 29.84
CA LYS A 128 14.69 25.52 29.98
C LYS A 128 13.35 25.44 30.72
N LYS A 129 13.08 26.35 31.66
CA LYS A 129 11.81 26.41 32.42
C LYS A 129 10.60 26.83 31.57
N PHE A 130 10.80 27.37 30.37
CA PHE A 130 9.69 27.81 29.53
C PHE A 130 8.84 26.64 29.01
N ILE A 131 9.43 25.45 28.90
CA ILE A 131 8.72 24.24 28.42
C ILE A 131 7.58 23.84 29.37
N SER A 132 7.70 24.06 30.68
CA SER A 132 6.60 23.79 31.60
C SER A 132 5.41 24.74 31.36
N HIS A 133 5.67 26.00 30.99
CA HIS A 133 4.62 26.96 30.69
C HIS A 133 3.91 26.62 29.39
N VAL A 134 4.65 26.17 28.37
CA VAL A 134 4.06 25.65 27.12
C VAL A 134 3.22 24.41 27.41
N ALA A 135 3.70 23.48 28.25
CA ALA A 135 2.96 22.28 28.63
C ALA A 135 1.63 22.60 29.32
N VAL A 136 1.63 23.52 30.30
CA VAL A 136 0.41 23.97 30.99
C VAL A 136 -0.54 24.67 30.02
N THR A 137 0.00 25.51 29.13
CA THR A 137 -0.77 26.21 28.09
C THR A 137 -1.50 25.20 27.20
N LEU A 138 -0.80 24.20 26.66
CA LEU A 138 -1.42 23.16 25.82
C LEU A 138 -2.50 22.34 26.55
N MET A 139 -2.29 22.05 27.85
CA MET A 139 -3.28 21.36 28.67
C MET A 139 -4.56 22.20 28.81
N ILE A 140 -4.43 23.48 29.15
CA ILE A 140 -5.57 24.40 29.30
C ILE A 140 -6.31 24.56 27.97
N ILE A 141 -5.59 24.77 26.87
CA ILE A 141 -6.18 24.92 25.53
C ILE A 141 -6.95 23.67 25.14
N LEU A 142 -6.39 22.47 25.37
CA LEU A 142 -7.10 21.24 25.04
C LEU A 142 -8.37 21.08 25.89
N LEU A 143 -8.32 21.42 27.19
CA LEU A 143 -9.52 21.43 28.04
C LEU A 143 -10.61 22.37 27.52
N LEU A 144 -10.23 23.57 27.07
CA LEU A 144 -11.18 24.53 26.49
C LEU A 144 -11.77 24.03 25.16
N ILE A 145 -10.96 23.43 24.29
CA ILE A 145 -11.42 22.83 23.02
C ILE A 145 -12.40 21.68 23.29
N VAL A 146 -12.10 20.84 24.29
CA VAL A 146 -12.99 19.77 24.76
C VAL A 146 -14.30 20.35 25.30
N GLY A 147 -14.22 21.32 26.20
CA GLY A 147 -15.40 21.97 26.78
C GLY A 147 -16.29 22.58 25.70
N TYR A 148 -15.71 23.28 24.73
CA TYR A 148 -16.45 23.85 23.61
C TYR A 148 -17.06 22.77 22.70
N GLY A 149 -16.32 21.69 22.41
CA GLY A 149 -16.83 20.57 21.61
C GLY A 149 -17.99 19.83 22.29
N PHE A 150 -17.93 19.62 23.61
CA PHE A 150 -19.04 19.07 24.38
C PHE A 150 -20.22 20.05 24.43
N GLY A 151 -19.95 21.35 24.55
CA GLY A 151 -20.98 22.39 24.41
C GLY A 151 -21.68 22.36 23.06
N GLN A 152 -20.96 22.13 21.95
CA GLN A 152 -21.58 21.95 20.64
C GLN A 152 -22.47 20.70 20.58
N LYS A 153 -22.06 19.60 21.22
CA LYS A 153 -22.78 18.33 21.18
C LYS A 153 -24.04 18.32 22.05
N PHE A 154 -23.93 18.87 23.26
CA PHE A 154 -24.92 18.70 24.32
C PHE A 154 -25.66 20.00 24.68
N LEU A 155 -25.04 21.17 24.45
CA LEU A 155 -25.57 22.48 24.85
C LEU A 155 -25.94 23.38 23.65
N GLY A 156 -25.74 22.91 22.42
CA GLY A 156 -26.10 23.66 21.21
C GLY A 156 -25.18 24.84 20.86
N PHE A 157 -23.92 24.84 21.30
CA PHE A 157 -22.97 25.89 20.91
C PHE A 157 -22.78 25.98 19.38
N PRO A 158 -22.52 27.17 18.82
CA PRO A 158 -22.37 27.34 17.39
C PRO A 158 -21.08 26.69 16.85
N ALA A 159 -21.14 26.23 15.62
CA ALA A 159 -20.01 25.75 14.83
C ALA A 159 -19.77 26.67 13.63
N TYR A 160 -18.49 26.88 13.31
CA TYR A 160 -18.02 27.71 12.20
C TYR A 160 -17.26 26.82 11.22
N LEU A 161 -17.99 26.25 10.25
CA LEU A 161 -17.47 25.27 9.31
C LEU A 161 -16.95 25.95 8.04
N THR A 162 -15.95 25.38 7.38
CA THR A 162 -15.46 25.88 6.07
C THR A 162 -15.40 24.77 5.02
N MET A 163 -16.26 23.76 5.17
CA MET A 163 -16.24 22.55 4.32
C MET A 163 -16.99 22.73 3.00
N ASN A 164 -17.83 23.76 2.88
CA ASN A 164 -18.49 24.17 1.65
C ASN A 164 -18.48 25.70 1.52
N GLU A 165 -18.94 26.22 0.39
CA GLU A 165 -18.86 27.65 0.05
C GLU A 165 -19.69 28.52 0.98
N GLU A 166 -20.91 28.06 1.25
CA GLU A 166 -21.85 28.78 2.08
C GLU A 166 -21.40 28.85 3.54
N PHE A 167 -20.84 27.77 4.07
CA PHE A 167 -20.35 27.76 5.46
C PHE A 167 -19.03 28.53 5.57
N ALA A 168 -18.18 28.51 4.53
CA ALA A 168 -16.91 29.26 4.51
C ALA A 168 -17.08 30.77 4.69
N LYS A 169 -18.29 31.32 4.42
CA LYS A 169 -18.67 32.71 4.72
C LYS A 169 -18.76 33.04 6.22
N GLY A 170 -18.56 32.06 7.11
CA GLY A 170 -18.43 32.28 8.55
C GLY A 170 -19.75 32.32 9.33
N ALA A 171 -20.85 31.83 8.73
CA ALA A 171 -22.13 31.76 9.42
C ALA A 171 -22.08 30.77 10.61
N PRO A 172 -22.57 31.15 11.80
CA PRO A 172 -22.66 30.24 12.94
C PRO A 172 -23.80 29.24 12.73
N ILE A 173 -23.51 27.95 12.90
CA ILE A 173 -24.48 26.86 12.67
C ILE A 173 -24.61 26.00 13.92
N GLN A 174 -25.82 25.68 14.33
CA GLN A 174 -26.06 24.71 15.39
C GLN A 174 -26.02 23.30 14.82
N LEU A 175 -25.19 22.44 15.41
CA LEU A 175 -25.03 21.07 14.97
C LEU A 175 -26.19 20.19 15.45
N SER A 176 -26.64 19.28 14.60
CA SER A 176 -27.60 18.23 15.00
C SER A 176 -26.94 17.24 15.97
N GLN A 177 -27.75 16.50 16.73
CA GLN A 177 -27.23 15.46 17.62
C GLN A 177 -26.48 14.34 16.89
N LEU A 178 -26.71 14.15 15.58
CA LEU A 178 -26.01 13.15 14.76
C LEU A 178 -24.77 13.72 14.07
N SER A 179 -24.55 15.04 14.12
CA SER A 179 -23.45 15.71 13.45
C SER A 179 -22.09 15.42 14.11
N ARG A 180 -21.04 15.43 13.28
CA ARG A 180 -19.64 15.30 13.71
C ARG A 180 -19.19 16.59 14.36
N ILE A 181 -18.40 16.50 15.42
CA ILE A 181 -17.97 17.68 16.19
C ILE A 181 -16.68 18.27 15.59
N PRO A 182 -16.66 19.56 15.21
CA PRO A 182 -15.46 20.29 14.80
C PRO A 182 -14.84 21.12 15.93
N SER A 183 -15.53 21.34 17.06
CA SER A 183 -15.16 22.32 18.07
C SER A 183 -14.95 23.70 17.43
N THR A 184 -13.85 24.38 17.75
CA THR A 184 -13.46 25.67 17.16
C THR A 184 -12.81 25.53 15.78
N PHE A 185 -12.63 24.33 15.23
CA PHE A 185 -11.91 24.10 13.97
C PHE A 185 -12.83 24.20 12.75
N ALA A 186 -12.22 24.34 11.57
CA ALA A 186 -12.90 24.47 10.28
C ALA A 186 -13.76 23.26 9.89
N GLY A 187 -13.41 22.11 10.45
CA GLY A 187 -14.04 20.84 10.18
C GLY A 187 -13.57 19.78 11.17
N HIS A 188 -14.29 18.67 11.20
CA HIS A 188 -14.04 17.56 12.11
C HIS A 188 -12.69 16.85 11.84
N TYR A 189 -12.22 16.84 10.59
CA TYR A 189 -10.89 16.30 10.23
C TYR A 189 -9.75 17.17 10.77
N ASP A 190 -9.91 18.50 10.75
CA ASP A 190 -8.91 19.43 11.26
C ASP A 190 -8.71 19.27 12.77
N LEU A 191 -9.83 19.20 13.52
CA LEU A 191 -9.81 18.92 14.95
C LEU A 191 -9.14 17.56 15.23
N ALA A 192 -9.50 16.53 14.47
CA ALA A 192 -8.94 15.19 14.65
C ALA A 192 -7.42 15.17 14.43
N ALA A 193 -6.91 15.88 13.42
CA ALA A 193 -5.47 16.01 13.19
C ALA A 193 -4.76 16.83 14.29
N TYR A 194 -5.39 17.90 14.80
CA TYR A 194 -4.85 18.63 15.96
C TYR A 194 -4.74 17.73 17.21
N LEU A 195 -5.76 16.91 17.48
CA LEU A 195 -5.75 15.96 18.59
C LEU A 195 -4.65 14.90 18.44
N VAL A 196 -4.41 14.41 17.20
CA VAL A 196 -3.29 13.50 16.88
C VAL A 196 -1.93 14.12 17.22
N LEU A 197 -1.78 15.45 17.10
CA LEU A 197 -0.55 16.16 17.48
C LEU A 197 -0.44 16.34 19.00
N VAL A 198 -1.50 16.80 19.66
CA VAL A 198 -1.44 17.28 21.05
C VAL A 198 -1.59 16.16 22.10
N ILE A 199 -2.44 15.16 21.87
CA ILE A 199 -2.65 14.06 22.83
C ILE A 199 -1.32 13.33 23.15
N PRO A 200 -0.49 12.94 22.16
CA PRO A 200 0.81 12.30 22.45
C PRO A 200 1.75 13.20 23.25
N ILE A 201 1.70 14.52 23.06
CA ILE A 201 2.48 15.50 23.84
C ILE A 201 2.06 15.44 25.31
N LEU A 202 0.77 15.54 25.61
CA LEU A 202 0.26 15.52 26.99
C LEU A 202 0.47 14.16 27.67
N VAL A 203 0.23 13.04 26.97
CA VAL A 203 0.49 11.68 27.49
C VAL A 203 1.97 11.50 27.80
N SER A 204 2.87 11.99 26.93
CA SER A 204 4.31 11.93 27.18
C SER A 204 4.72 12.75 28.39
N LEU A 205 4.19 13.97 28.51
CA LEU A 205 4.46 14.89 29.63
C LEU A 205 4.08 14.29 30.99
N ALA A 206 3.05 13.45 31.04
CA ALA A 206 2.67 12.73 32.26
C ALA A 206 3.82 11.84 32.80
N PHE A 207 4.73 11.36 31.95
CA PHE A 207 5.93 10.65 32.39
C PHE A 207 7.08 11.58 32.82
N GLY A 208 7.03 12.86 32.43
CA GLY A 208 8.06 13.85 32.74
C GLY A 208 7.84 14.62 34.05
N PHE A 209 6.60 14.89 34.43
CA PHE A 209 6.26 15.57 35.69
C PHE A 209 6.30 14.60 36.89
N ARG A 210 6.87 15.08 38.02
CA ARG A 210 6.90 14.34 39.29
C ARG A 210 5.64 14.53 40.14
N ASN A 211 4.99 15.69 40.04
CA ASN A 211 3.78 15.99 40.81
C ASN A 211 2.61 15.12 40.32
N ILE A 212 2.03 14.34 41.22
CA ILE A 212 0.98 13.38 40.91
C ILE A 212 -0.31 14.05 40.43
N ILE A 213 -0.67 15.22 40.98
CA ILE A 213 -1.86 15.99 40.61
C ILE A 213 -1.73 16.47 39.16
N PHE A 214 -0.59 17.06 38.81
CA PHE A 214 -0.32 17.49 37.43
C PHE A 214 -0.30 16.32 36.45
N LYS A 215 0.25 15.18 36.87
CA LYS A 215 0.27 13.96 36.06
C LYS A 215 -1.14 13.45 35.75
N PHE A 216 -1.99 13.34 36.76
CA PHE A 216 -3.39 12.96 36.57
C PHE A 216 -4.15 13.99 35.75
N SER A 217 -3.93 15.29 35.96
CA SER A 217 -4.57 16.35 35.18
C SER A 217 -4.23 16.25 33.69
N LEU A 218 -2.97 15.97 33.34
CA LEU A 218 -2.53 15.74 31.96
C LEU A 218 -3.19 14.50 31.34
N LEU A 219 -3.26 13.40 32.08
CA LEU A 219 -3.88 12.15 31.60
C LEU A 219 -5.39 12.28 31.44
N ILE A 220 -6.08 12.94 32.38
CA ILE A 220 -7.52 13.22 32.28
C ILE A 220 -7.79 14.09 31.06
N THR A 221 -7.01 15.17 30.88
CA THR A 221 -7.14 16.06 29.72
C THR A 221 -6.91 15.32 28.40
N ALA A 222 -5.89 14.46 28.34
CA ALA A 222 -5.61 13.63 27.17
C ALA A 222 -6.74 12.62 26.89
N SER A 223 -7.29 11.98 27.93
CA SER A 223 -8.43 11.05 27.82
C SER A 223 -9.69 11.76 27.33
N LEU A 224 -9.98 12.97 27.83
CA LEU A 224 -11.09 13.79 27.34
C LEU A 224 -10.89 14.20 25.88
N GLY A 225 -9.65 14.57 25.50
CA GLY A 225 -9.30 14.82 24.10
C GLY A 225 -9.49 13.58 23.21
N PHE A 226 -9.20 12.39 23.73
CA PHE A 226 -9.43 11.12 23.05
C PHE A 226 -10.93 10.83 22.88
N VAL A 227 -11.76 11.10 23.90
CA VAL A 227 -13.23 11.04 23.79
C VAL A 227 -13.73 12.02 22.73
N LEU A 228 -13.21 13.25 22.71
CA LEU A 228 -13.54 14.22 21.67
C LEU A 228 -13.14 13.73 20.28
N LEU A 229 -11.99 13.06 20.13
CA LEU A 229 -11.56 12.44 18.88
C LEU A 229 -12.59 11.41 18.39
N PHE A 230 -13.12 10.56 19.28
CA PHE A 230 -14.20 9.62 18.92
C PHE A 230 -15.42 10.33 18.36
N MET A 231 -15.80 11.48 18.93
CA MET A 231 -16.95 12.26 18.47
C MET A 231 -16.73 12.98 17.12
N THR A 232 -15.49 13.08 16.63
CA THR A 232 -15.21 13.54 15.25
C THR A 232 -15.57 12.48 14.20
N VAL A 233 -15.63 11.21 14.61
CA VAL A 233 -15.84 10.04 13.75
C VAL A 233 -14.81 9.93 12.61
N SER A 234 -13.59 10.46 12.82
CA SER A 234 -12.46 10.36 11.89
C SER A 234 -11.72 9.02 12.03
N ARG A 235 -12.02 8.08 11.12
CA ARG A 235 -11.43 6.71 11.09
C ARG A 235 -9.89 6.74 11.02
N VAL A 236 -9.35 7.55 10.11
CA VAL A 236 -7.90 7.63 9.85
C VAL A 236 -7.18 8.17 11.08
N SER A 237 -7.64 9.31 11.61
CA SER A 237 -7.00 9.95 12.76
C SER A 237 -7.05 9.10 14.03
N PHE A 238 -8.07 8.26 14.20
CA PHE A 238 -8.13 7.29 15.31
C PHE A 238 -6.97 6.28 15.26
N PHE A 239 -6.77 5.60 14.12
CA PHE A 239 -5.67 4.64 13.97
C PHE A 239 -4.31 5.32 13.99
N VAL A 240 -4.21 6.50 13.39
CA VAL A 240 -2.99 7.29 13.39
C VAL A 240 -2.61 7.71 14.82
N LEU A 241 -3.57 8.09 15.66
CA LEU A 241 -3.31 8.35 17.09
C LEU A 241 -2.80 7.10 17.78
N LEU A 242 -3.38 5.92 17.52
CA LEU A 242 -2.90 4.65 18.07
C LEU A 242 -1.42 4.41 17.68
N PHE A 243 -1.06 4.55 16.40
CA PHE A 243 0.33 4.40 15.96
C PHE A 243 1.27 5.44 16.59
N SER A 244 0.79 6.68 16.72
CA SER A 244 1.52 7.75 17.40
C SER A 244 1.77 7.42 18.88
N LEU A 245 0.77 6.93 19.61
CA LEU A 245 0.91 6.50 21.00
C LEU A 245 1.80 5.24 21.14
N LEU A 246 1.76 4.31 20.19
CA LEU A 246 2.66 3.15 20.18
C LEU A 246 4.13 3.60 20.05
N ILE A 247 4.44 4.50 19.12
CA ILE A 247 5.78 5.08 18.96
C ILE A 247 6.19 5.84 20.22
N LEU A 248 5.30 6.63 20.80
CA LEU A 248 5.54 7.32 22.06
C LEU A 248 5.96 6.34 23.16
N LEU A 249 5.22 5.25 23.36
CA LEU A 249 5.50 4.25 24.40
C LEU A 249 6.81 3.50 24.12
N ILE A 250 7.16 3.27 22.84
CA ILE A 250 8.46 2.72 22.44
C ILE A 250 9.59 3.69 22.81
N LEU A 251 9.45 4.99 22.49
CA LEU A 251 10.43 6.03 22.81
C LEU A 251 10.61 6.19 24.33
N GLN A 252 9.52 6.14 25.09
CA GLN A 252 9.51 6.16 26.56
C GLN A 252 9.91 4.81 27.20
N LYS A 253 10.16 3.77 26.39
CA LYS A 253 10.53 2.40 26.81
C LYS A 253 9.50 1.72 27.74
N LYS A 254 8.21 2.03 27.60
CA LYS A 254 7.10 1.51 28.44
C LYS A 254 6.40 0.31 27.81
N LYS A 255 7.09 -0.84 27.75
CA LYS A 255 6.65 -2.03 27.01
C LYS A 255 5.33 -2.66 27.50
N ILE A 256 5.06 -2.62 28.81
CA ILE A 256 3.84 -3.22 29.39
C ILE A 256 2.59 -2.43 28.96
N ILE A 257 2.69 -1.09 28.96
CA ILE A 257 1.58 -0.20 28.60
C ILE A 257 1.17 -0.38 27.13
N ILE A 258 2.08 -0.82 26.26
CA ILE A 258 1.78 -1.12 24.85
C ILE A 258 0.68 -2.19 24.75
N ILE A 259 0.79 -3.26 25.54
CA ILE A 259 -0.20 -4.34 25.52
C ILE A 259 -1.54 -3.82 26.03
N SER A 260 -1.55 -3.06 27.13
CA SER A 260 -2.77 -2.45 27.67
C SER A 260 -3.44 -1.50 26.69
N LEU A 261 -2.68 -0.70 25.94
CA LEU A 261 -3.21 0.20 24.92
C LEU A 261 -3.89 -0.57 23.77
N LEU A 262 -3.27 -1.65 23.29
CA LEU A 262 -3.83 -2.49 22.23
C LEU A 262 -5.12 -3.18 22.69
N VAL A 263 -5.13 -3.73 23.90
CA VAL A 263 -6.34 -4.34 24.51
C VAL A 263 -7.44 -3.29 24.69
N LEU A 264 -7.13 -2.12 25.24
CA LEU A 264 -8.09 -1.04 25.44
C LEU A 264 -8.69 -0.57 24.10
N THR A 265 -7.86 -0.42 23.07
CA THR A 265 -8.34 -0.03 21.73
C THR A 265 -9.29 -1.08 21.16
N PHE A 266 -8.95 -2.37 21.30
CA PHE A 266 -9.82 -3.46 20.85
C PHE A 266 -11.16 -3.47 21.59
N VAL A 267 -11.14 -3.29 22.91
CA VAL A 267 -12.34 -3.16 23.74
C VAL A 267 -13.18 -1.96 23.29
N LEU A 268 -12.59 -0.79 23.09
CA LEU A 268 -13.32 0.41 22.66
C LEU A 268 -13.95 0.27 21.28
N LEU A 269 -13.31 -0.46 20.35
CA LEU A 269 -13.90 -0.75 19.04
C LEU A 269 -15.13 -1.63 19.16
N ILE A 270 -15.13 -2.64 20.05
CA ILE A 270 -16.30 -3.49 20.32
C ILE A 270 -17.46 -2.64 20.87
N PHE A 271 -17.17 -1.70 21.76
CA PHE A 271 -18.18 -0.84 22.38
C PHE A 271 -18.55 0.42 21.56
N SER A 272 -18.09 0.56 20.31
CA SER A 272 -18.42 1.70 19.43
C SER A 272 -19.12 1.26 18.13
N PRO A 273 -20.45 1.01 18.19
CA PRO A 273 -21.23 0.58 17.03
C PRO A 273 -21.17 1.58 15.87
N THR A 274 -21.10 2.89 16.15
CA THR A 274 -21.07 3.94 15.12
C THR A 274 -19.77 3.94 14.31
N LEU A 275 -18.63 3.68 14.94
CA LEU A 275 -17.35 3.55 14.23
C LEU A 275 -17.37 2.27 13.38
N LEU A 276 -17.78 1.14 13.95
CA LEU A 276 -17.94 -0.13 13.23
C LEU A 276 -18.90 0.00 12.05
N GLN A 277 -20.04 0.68 12.23
CA GLN A 277 -21.00 0.94 11.17
C GLN A 277 -20.40 1.81 10.07
N ARG A 278 -19.56 2.81 10.40
CA ARG A 278 -18.83 3.57 9.37
C ARG A 278 -17.80 2.72 8.64
N PHE A 279 -17.12 1.79 9.31
CA PHE A 279 -16.25 0.84 8.63
C PHE A 279 -17.04 -0.03 7.66
N ASN A 280 -18.18 -0.57 8.10
CA ASN A 280 -19.07 -1.36 7.26
C ASN A 280 -19.65 -0.54 6.10
N SER A 281 -19.98 0.74 6.30
CA SER A 281 -20.49 1.61 5.23
C SER A 281 -19.43 2.10 4.25
N THR A 282 -18.13 1.88 4.52
CA THR A 282 -17.04 2.27 3.59
C THR A 282 -17.17 1.55 2.26
N ILE A 283 -17.72 0.33 2.30
CA ILE A 283 -17.94 -0.52 1.15
C ILE A 283 -19.40 -0.98 1.25
N SER A 284 -20.26 -0.46 0.38
CA SER A 284 -21.70 -0.79 0.37
C SER A 284 -22.04 -1.63 -0.84
N GLU A 285 -23.01 -2.55 -0.70
CA GLU A 285 -23.57 -3.25 -1.85
C GLU A 285 -24.53 -2.34 -2.60
N VAL A 286 -24.33 -2.22 -3.90
CA VAL A 286 -25.14 -1.39 -4.79
C VAL A 286 -25.45 -2.13 -6.07
N ASN A 287 -26.64 -1.87 -6.62
CA ASN A 287 -27.00 -2.33 -7.95
C ASN A 287 -26.41 -1.35 -8.97
N VAL A 288 -25.67 -1.90 -9.94
CA VAL A 288 -24.97 -1.13 -10.96
C VAL A 288 -25.51 -1.52 -12.32
N LEU A 289 -25.85 -0.52 -13.13
CA LEU A 289 -26.15 -0.73 -14.54
C LEU A 289 -24.85 -0.78 -15.34
N VAL A 290 -24.68 -1.82 -16.12
CA VAL A 290 -23.47 -2.08 -16.92
C VAL A 290 -23.89 -2.32 -18.37
N ASN A 291 -23.12 -1.78 -19.32
CA ASN A 291 -23.29 -2.09 -20.73
C ASN A 291 -22.82 -3.53 -21.00
N ALA A 292 -23.69 -4.38 -21.56
CA ALA A 292 -23.41 -5.80 -21.73
C ALA A 292 -22.25 -6.08 -22.71
N LYS A 293 -22.06 -5.24 -23.74
CA LYS A 293 -21.00 -5.41 -24.75
C LYS A 293 -19.63 -4.95 -24.25
N THR A 294 -19.58 -3.83 -23.53
CA THR A 294 -18.29 -3.23 -23.09
C THR A 294 -17.89 -3.60 -21.67
N GLY A 295 -18.84 -4.07 -20.84
CA GLY A 295 -18.65 -4.26 -19.41
C GLY A 295 -18.44 -2.94 -18.64
N GLY A 296 -18.63 -1.80 -19.30
CA GLY A 296 -18.50 -0.47 -18.70
C GLY A 296 -19.69 -0.13 -17.82
N ALA A 297 -19.42 0.38 -16.61
CA ALA A 297 -20.48 0.85 -15.73
C ALA A 297 -21.06 2.19 -16.21
N ILE A 298 -22.38 2.28 -16.16
CA ILE A 298 -23.16 3.47 -16.49
C ILE A 298 -23.44 4.27 -15.21
N GLY A 299 -23.83 3.59 -14.13
CA GLY A 299 -24.10 4.24 -12.84
C GLY A 299 -24.86 3.34 -11.88
N GLN A 300 -25.16 3.87 -10.70
CA GLN A 300 -25.98 3.17 -9.72
C GLN A 300 -27.44 3.21 -10.19
N VAL A 301 -28.08 2.05 -10.26
CA VAL A 301 -29.45 1.92 -10.73
C VAL A 301 -30.41 1.77 -9.55
N LYS A 302 -31.51 2.52 -9.61
CA LYS A 302 -32.68 2.37 -8.73
C LYS A 302 -33.85 1.89 -9.56
N GLU A 303 -34.54 0.88 -9.05
CA GLU A 303 -35.79 0.43 -9.64
C GLU A 303 -36.93 1.29 -9.08
N VAL A 304 -37.66 1.96 -9.97
CA VAL A 304 -38.78 2.83 -9.60
C VAL A 304 -40.04 2.39 -10.32
N PRO A 305 -41.23 2.47 -9.68
CA PRO A 305 -42.48 2.16 -10.34
C PRO A 305 -42.79 3.20 -11.42
N ALA A 306 -43.54 2.82 -12.46
CA ALA A 306 -43.95 3.72 -13.55
C ALA A 306 -44.56 5.03 -13.02
N ALA A 307 -45.33 4.98 -11.92
CA ALA A 307 -45.93 6.15 -11.26
C ALA A 307 -44.94 7.29 -10.95
N TYR A 308 -43.64 7.00 -10.77
CA TYR A 308 -42.60 8.00 -10.56
C TYR A 308 -42.48 9.04 -11.70
N PHE A 309 -42.86 8.65 -12.92
CA PHE A 309 -42.74 9.49 -14.13
C PHE A 309 -44.03 10.22 -14.51
N LYS A 310 -45.12 10.08 -13.75
CA LYS A 310 -46.46 10.60 -14.14
C LYS A 310 -46.50 12.11 -14.37
N GLU A 311 -45.65 12.85 -13.68
CA GLU A 311 -45.56 14.33 -13.74
C GLU A 311 -44.23 14.82 -14.33
N LYS A 312 -43.46 13.93 -14.99
CA LYS A 312 -42.13 14.25 -15.52
C LYS A 312 -42.09 14.10 -17.04
N ILE A 313 -41.38 15.01 -17.71
CA ILE A 313 -41.14 14.91 -19.15
C ILE A 313 -40.00 13.90 -19.37
N VAL A 314 -40.29 12.87 -20.18
CA VAL A 314 -39.33 11.83 -20.53
C VAL A 314 -39.04 11.91 -22.03
N GLU A 315 -37.78 12.15 -22.38
CA GLU A 315 -37.32 12.30 -23.76
C GLU A 315 -36.59 11.05 -24.25
N ASN A 316 -36.86 10.63 -25.48
CA ASN A 316 -36.04 9.65 -26.18
C ASN A 316 -34.99 10.40 -27.02
N LEU A 317 -33.72 10.22 -26.70
CA LEU A 317 -32.62 10.84 -27.43
C LEU A 317 -32.21 9.93 -28.60
N THR A 318 -32.52 10.34 -29.82
CA THR A 318 -32.06 9.69 -31.05
C THR A 318 -30.97 10.52 -31.73
N ALA A 319 -30.20 9.91 -32.63
CA ALA A 319 -29.17 10.63 -33.41
C ALA A 319 -29.73 11.81 -34.25
N THR A 320 -31.05 11.88 -34.42
CA THR A 320 -31.78 12.83 -35.27
C THR A 320 -32.68 13.81 -34.52
N GLY A 321 -32.74 13.78 -33.18
CA GLY A 321 -33.56 14.69 -32.36
C GLY A 321 -34.09 14.05 -31.05
N SER A 322 -34.72 14.86 -30.20
CA SER A 322 -35.43 14.40 -28.99
C SER A 322 -36.95 14.35 -29.20
N ALA A 323 -37.60 13.28 -28.70
CA ALA A 323 -39.05 13.12 -28.76
C ALA A 323 -39.62 12.72 -27.39
N ALA A 324 -40.74 13.32 -26.98
CA ALA A 324 -41.40 12.98 -25.71
C ALA A 324 -42.08 11.60 -25.79
N VAL A 325 -41.88 10.77 -24.77
CA VAL A 325 -42.42 9.40 -24.71
C VAL A 325 -43.72 9.37 -23.89
N PRO A 326 -44.83 8.83 -24.44
CA PRO A 326 -46.07 8.64 -23.70
C PRO A 326 -45.90 7.77 -22.45
N PHE A 327 -46.55 8.15 -21.34
CA PHE A 327 -46.49 7.43 -20.06
C PHE A 327 -46.89 5.95 -20.17
N GLN A 328 -47.82 5.59 -21.07
CA GLN A 328 -48.26 4.19 -21.24
C GLN A 328 -47.16 3.24 -21.74
N LEU A 329 -46.10 3.79 -22.35
CA LEU A 329 -44.97 3.01 -22.87
C LEU A 329 -43.86 2.81 -21.81
N ILE A 330 -44.00 3.38 -20.62
CA ILE A 330 -43.06 3.19 -19.52
C ILE A 330 -43.34 1.83 -18.85
N PRO A 331 -42.33 0.96 -18.67
CA PRO A 331 -42.52 -0.34 -18.05
C PRO A 331 -42.98 -0.20 -16.60
N PRO A 332 -43.74 -1.18 -16.05
CA PRO A 332 -44.26 -1.13 -14.68
C PRO A 332 -43.18 -0.84 -13.62
N ILE A 333 -41.97 -1.38 -13.84
CA ILE A 333 -40.77 -1.13 -13.07
C ILE A 333 -39.70 -0.65 -14.04
N ALA A 334 -39.20 0.56 -13.82
CA ALA A 334 -38.19 1.20 -14.65
C ALA A 334 -36.84 1.26 -13.93
N SER A 335 -35.76 1.06 -14.69
CA SER A 335 -34.39 1.18 -14.21
C SER A 335 -33.89 2.61 -14.38
N LEU A 336 -33.80 3.36 -13.27
CA LEU A 336 -33.41 4.77 -13.23
C LEU A 336 -31.97 4.95 -12.74
N VAL A 337 -31.15 5.67 -13.50
CA VAL A 337 -29.82 6.13 -13.13
C VAL A 337 -29.88 7.65 -12.92
N ILE A 338 -29.25 8.14 -11.85
CA ILE A 338 -29.22 9.58 -11.56
C ILE A 338 -27.82 10.09 -11.89
N GLU A 339 -27.73 11.01 -12.85
CA GLU A 339 -26.46 11.62 -13.22
C GLU A 339 -25.88 12.45 -12.08
N ALA A 340 -24.56 12.41 -11.95
CA ALA A 340 -23.84 13.20 -10.98
C ALA A 340 -23.92 14.69 -11.35
N ASN A 341 -24.32 15.53 -10.40
CA ASN A 341 -24.36 16.97 -10.61
C ASN A 341 -22.92 17.54 -10.65
N SER A 342 -22.51 18.05 -11.80
CA SER A 342 -21.16 18.62 -12.01
C SER A 342 -20.94 19.96 -11.30
N SER A 343 -21.99 20.65 -10.84
CA SER A 343 -21.89 22.04 -10.38
C SER A 343 -21.35 22.22 -8.96
N THR A 344 -21.41 21.21 -8.10
CA THR A 344 -20.97 21.33 -6.70
C THR A 344 -19.66 20.60 -6.39
N GLY A 345 -19.16 19.75 -7.29
CA GLY A 345 -18.00 18.88 -7.03
C GLY A 345 -18.20 17.85 -5.90
N GLU A 346 -19.32 17.90 -5.17
CA GLU A 346 -19.65 17.03 -4.04
C GLU A 346 -20.29 15.70 -4.49
N ASN A 347 -20.74 15.59 -5.74
CA ASN A 347 -21.23 14.34 -6.33
C ASN A 347 -20.34 13.98 -7.51
N LEU A 348 -19.44 13.01 -7.28
CA LEU A 348 -18.62 12.41 -8.33
C LEU A 348 -19.49 11.55 -9.25
N PRO A 349 -18.99 11.21 -10.46
CA PRO A 349 -19.69 10.31 -11.36
C PRO A 349 -20.10 9.03 -10.62
N GLN A 350 -21.42 8.78 -10.52
CA GLN A 350 -21.89 7.42 -10.30
C GLN A 350 -21.32 6.59 -11.46
N GLY A 351 -20.48 5.59 -11.21
CA GLY A 351 -19.92 4.85 -12.35
C GLY A 351 -18.57 4.15 -12.15
N THR A 352 -17.69 4.61 -11.27
CA THR A 352 -16.26 4.21 -11.37
C THR A 352 -15.65 3.55 -10.14
N SER A 353 -16.32 3.54 -8.98
CA SER A 353 -15.79 3.00 -7.71
C SER A 353 -16.30 1.63 -7.33
N TYR A 354 -16.78 0.88 -8.31
CA TYR A 354 -17.23 -0.48 -8.13
C TYR A 354 -16.05 -1.44 -8.08
N VAL A 355 -16.01 -2.24 -7.03
CA VAL A 355 -15.03 -3.31 -6.87
C VAL A 355 -15.40 -4.44 -7.83
N ASN A 356 -14.54 -4.67 -8.82
CA ASN A 356 -14.58 -5.81 -9.73
C ASN A 356 -15.98 -6.10 -10.32
N LEU A 357 -16.41 -5.22 -11.22
CA LEU A 357 -17.68 -5.39 -11.93
C LEU A 357 -17.78 -6.69 -12.72
N PRO A 358 -16.76 -7.17 -13.46
CA PRO A 358 -16.92 -8.41 -14.23
C PRO A 358 -17.20 -9.63 -13.33
N LEU A 359 -16.58 -9.77 -12.15
CA LEU A 359 -16.94 -10.86 -11.22
C LEU A 359 -18.18 -10.61 -10.35
N SER A 360 -18.82 -9.43 -10.47
CA SER A 360 -20.05 -9.18 -9.74
C SER A 360 -21.19 -10.03 -10.32
N PRO A 361 -22.09 -10.59 -9.50
CA PRO A 361 -23.18 -11.42 -10.02
C PRO A 361 -24.19 -10.60 -10.83
N ILE A 362 -24.67 -11.18 -11.94
CA ILE A 362 -25.78 -10.65 -12.73
C ILE A 362 -27.08 -10.87 -11.95
N ILE A 363 -27.88 -9.81 -11.80
CA ILE A 363 -29.20 -9.85 -11.18
C ILE A 363 -30.28 -10.08 -12.25
N LYS A 364 -30.23 -9.26 -13.31
CA LYS A 364 -31.15 -9.33 -14.45
C LYS A 364 -30.61 -8.59 -15.67
N LYS A 365 -31.16 -8.91 -16.83
CA LYS A 365 -30.98 -8.21 -18.10
C LYS A 365 -32.02 -7.09 -18.25
N VAL A 366 -31.65 -6.01 -18.93
CA VAL A 366 -32.53 -4.86 -19.18
C VAL A 366 -32.25 -4.29 -20.57
N ASP A 367 -33.30 -4.09 -21.36
CA ASP A 367 -33.17 -3.58 -22.74
C ASP A 367 -33.23 -2.05 -22.84
N MET A 368 -33.54 -1.37 -21.73
CA MET A 368 -33.65 0.08 -21.66
C MET A 368 -33.42 0.62 -20.25
N TYR A 369 -32.87 1.83 -20.13
CA TYR A 369 -32.78 2.54 -18.84
C TYR A 369 -33.13 4.03 -18.99
N PHE A 370 -33.44 4.65 -17.85
CA PHE A 370 -33.79 6.05 -17.74
C PHE A 370 -32.64 6.79 -17.04
N SER A 371 -32.10 7.84 -17.65
CA SER A 371 -31.13 8.75 -17.01
C SER A 371 -31.85 10.00 -16.53
N GLN A 372 -31.64 10.38 -15.27
CA GLN A 372 -32.15 11.63 -14.71
C GLN A 372 -31.00 12.60 -14.50
N LYS A 373 -31.09 13.77 -15.14
CA LYS A 373 -30.18 14.88 -14.97
C LYS A 373 -30.84 16.01 -14.18
N LEU A 374 -30.18 16.41 -13.10
CA LEU A 374 -30.59 17.56 -12.28
C LEU A 374 -29.91 18.81 -12.83
N THR A 375 -30.67 19.69 -13.48
CA THR A 375 -30.18 20.99 -13.97
C THR A 375 -30.66 22.10 -13.06
N ASN A 376 -29.78 23.07 -12.79
CA ASN A 376 -30.11 24.26 -12.00
C ASN A 376 -29.83 25.48 -12.88
N LYS A 377 -30.83 25.94 -13.63
CA LYS A 377 -30.73 27.15 -14.46
C LYS A 377 -31.47 28.29 -13.75
N ALA A 378 -30.78 29.39 -13.50
CA ALA A 378 -31.35 30.61 -12.89
C ALA A 378 -32.07 30.40 -11.54
N GLY A 379 -31.63 29.43 -10.73
CA GLY A 379 -32.23 29.12 -9.42
C GLY A 379 -33.48 28.22 -9.48
N ILE A 380 -33.92 27.82 -10.67
CA ILE A 380 -34.99 26.84 -10.86
C ILE A 380 -34.35 25.46 -11.07
N LYS A 381 -34.71 24.51 -10.20
CA LYS A 381 -34.34 23.10 -10.35
C LYS A 381 -35.26 22.47 -11.40
N SER A 382 -34.70 22.14 -12.55
CA SER A 382 -35.37 21.34 -13.58
C SER A 382 -34.80 19.92 -13.60
N GLU A 383 -35.66 18.95 -13.86
CA GLU A 383 -35.28 17.54 -14.01
C GLU A 383 -35.48 17.15 -15.47
N GLU A 384 -34.39 16.81 -16.16
CA GLU A 384 -34.43 16.27 -17.51
C GLU A 384 -34.27 14.75 -17.42
N ILE A 385 -35.20 13.98 -17.99
CA ILE A 385 -35.14 12.51 -18.01
C ILE A 385 -35.02 12.03 -19.45
N SER A 386 -34.01 11.20 -19.71
CA SER A 386 -33.76 10.62 -21.03
C SER A 386 -33.80 9.09 -21.01
N ILE A 387 -34.36 8.49 -22.06
CA ILE A 387 -34.38 7.03 -22.25
C ILE A 387 -33.24 6.61 -23.17
N PHE A 388 -32.58 5.52 -22.81
CA PHE A 388 -31.56 4.87 -23.62
C PHE A 388 -31.90 3.39 -23.84
N TYR A 389 -31.93 2.97 -25.11
CA TYR A 389 -32.15 1.58 -25.51
C TYR A 389 -30.84 0.88 -25.81
N GLY A 390 -30.73 -0.40 -25.46
CA GLY A 390 -29.53 -1.19 -25.67
C GLY A 390 -29.49 -2.43 -24.79
N ASP A 391 -28.43 -3.22 -24.90
CA ASP A 391 -28.25 -4.41 -24.07
C ASP A 391 -27.52 -4.04 -22.77
N TYR A 392 -28.24 -4.05 -21.65
CA TYR A 392 -27.73 -3.70 -20.33
C TYR A 392 -27.93 -4.82 -19.31
N LEU A 393 -27.04 -4.86 -18.33
CA LEU A 393 -27.08 -5.79 -17.21
C LEU A 393 -27.15 -5.00 -15.90
N ILE A 394 -28.00 -5.44 -14.98
CA ILE A 394 -27.91 -5.01 -13.58
C ILE A 394 -27.05 -6.02 -12.83
N LYS A 395 -25.94 -5.55 -12.28
CA LYS A 395 -25.01 -6.36 -11.49
C LYS A 395 -24.99 -5.90 -10.03
N LYS A 396 -24.84 -6.85 -9.10
CA LYS A 396 -24.70 -6.55 -7.66
C LYS A 396 -23.22 -6.36 -7.31
N ALA A 397 -22.77 -5.12 -7.20
CA ALA A 397 -21.37 -4.81 -6.92
C ALA A 397 -21.17 -4.19 -5.54
N LYS A 398 -19.93 -4.15 -5.06
CA LYS A 398 -19.55 -3.35 -3.90
C LYS A 398 -18.97 -2.02 -4.35
N ALA A 399 -19.39 -0.91 -3.75
CA ALA A 399 -18.91 0.43 -4.06
C ALA A 399 -18.28 1.11 -2.84
N TYR A 400 -17.22 1.88 -3.07
CA TYR A 400 -16.62 2.72 -2.05
C TYR A 400 -17.50 3.91 -1.67
N ASP A 401 -17.34 4.39 -0.43
CA ASP A 401 -17.97 5.64 -0.01
C ASP A 401 -17.52 6.83 -0.88
N LEU A 402 -18.31 7.90 -0.83
CA LEU A 402 -18.07 9.12 -1.61
C LEU A 402 -16.66 9.67 -1.39
N SER A 403 -16.17 9.64 -0.16
CA SER A 403 -14.88 10.24 0.22
C SER A 403 -13.68 9.49 -0.34
N PHE A 404 -13.74 8.16 -0.40
CA PHE A 404 -12.74 7.36 -1.10
C PHE A 404 -12.82 7.57 -2.61
N THR A 405 -14.03 7.63 -3.15
CA THR A 405 -14.25 7.89 -4.58
C THR A 405 -13.64 9.25 -4.98
N THR A 406 -13.81 10.32 -4.17
CA THR A 406 -13.29 11.67 -4.47
C THR A 406 -11.79 11.67 -4.64
N ARG A 407 -11.10 11.05 -3.68
CA ARG A 407 -9.63 11.03 -3.64
C ARG A 407 -9.07 10.16 -4.75
N PHE A 408 -9.39 8.87 -4.73
CA PHE A 408 -8.69 7.89 -5.56
C PHE A 408 -9.04 7.97 -7.05
N GLN A 409 -10.21 8.51 -7.40
CA GLN A 409 -10.71 8.50 -8.79
C GLN A 409 -10.88 9.90 -9.37
N GLY A 410 -11.24 10.89 -8.54
CA GLY A 410 -11.35 12.27 -8.97
C GLY A 410 -10.02 12.99 -8.87
N GLU A 411 -9.57 13.25 -7.64
CA GLU A 411 -8.58 14.27 -7.37
C GLU A 411 -7.13 13.79 -7.49
N TRP A 412 -6.83 12.55 -7.07
CA TRP A 412 -5.47 12.02 -7.15
C TRP A 412 -5.00 11.83 -8.60
N PRO A 413 -5.79 11.23 -9.53
CA PRO A 413 -5.40 11.14 -10.93
C PRO A 413 -5.18 12.50 -11.58
N LYS A 414 -6.09 13.47 -11.35
CA LYS A 414 -5.92 14.86 -11.83
C LYS A 414 -4.64 15.50 -11.29
N THR A 415 -4.32 15.24 -10.03
CA THR A 415 -3.07 15.74 -9.42
C THR A 415 -1.83 15.09 -10.01
N PHE A 416 -1.89 13.79 -10.36
CA PHE A 416 -0.81 13.14 -11.10
C PHE A 416 -0.63 13.73 -12.50
N GLU A 417 -1.71 14.08 -13.19
CA GLU A 417 -1.61 14.78 -14.48
C GLU A 417 -1.00 16.18 -14.30
N ALA A 418 -1.37 16.92 -13.25
CA ALA A 418 -0.71 18.19 -12.91
C ALA A 418 0.79 18.00 -12.62
N PHE A 419 1.18 16.94 -11.92
CA PHE A 419 2.59 16.60 -11.68
C PHE A 419 3.34 16.29 -12.98
N LYS A 420 2.73 15.55 -13.92
CA LYS A 420 3.36 15.17 -15.20
C LYS A 420 3.66 16.35 -16.12
N ARG A 421 2.96 17.50 -15.98
CA ARG A 421 3.24 18.71 -16.77
C ARG A 421 4.67 19.22 -16.57
N ASN A 422 5.21 19.13 -15.35
CA ASN A 422 6.63 19.33 -15.07
C ASN A 422 7.06 18.53 -13.83
N ILE A 423 7.80 17.45 -14.03
CA ILE A 423 8.21 16.53 -12.96
C ILE A 423 9.07 17.23 -11.88
N PHE A 424 9.87 18.23 -12.26
CA PHE A 424 10.81 18.86 -11.34
C PHE A 424 10.19 20.00 -10.51
N LEU A 425 9.48 20.92 -11.17
CA LEU A 425 8.89 22.13 -10.56
C LEU A 425 7.38 22.05 -10.32
N GLY A 426 6.69 21.04 -10.86
CA GLY A 426 5.24 20.92 -10.76
C GLY A 426 4.48 21.94 -11.60
N SER A 427 3.19 22.07 -11.32
CA SER A 427 2.26 22.96 -12.04
C SER A 427 2.10 24.36 -11.43
N GLY A 428 2.78 24.67 -10.32
CA GLY A 428 2.60 25.91 -9.55
C GLY A 428 1.54 25.78 -8.46
N TYR A 429 1.62 26.62 -7.42
CA TYR A 429 0.64 26.60 -6.32
C TYR A 429 -0.76 26.99 -6.80
N GLY A 430 -1.80 26.35 -6.25
CA GLY A 430 -3.18 26.58 -6.66
C GLY A 430 -3.57 25.90 -7.98
N SER A 431 -2.68 25.09 -8.57
CA SER A 431 -2.96 24.32 -9.80
C SER A 431 -3.74 23.02 -9.57
N VAL A 432 -3.95 22.64 -8.30
CA VAL A 432 -4.67 21.43 -7.91
C VAL A 432 -5.77 21.79 -6.91
N SER A 433 -6.89 21.06 -6.93
CA SER A 433 -8.07 21.45 -6.16
C SER A 433 -7.87 21.32 -4.64
N LEU A 434 -8.78 21.92 -3.86
CA LEU A 434 -8.74 21.78 -2.40
C LEU A 434 -9.12 20.37 -1.92
N ALA A 435 -9.76 19.56 -2.74
CA ALA A 435 -10.26 18.22 -2.38
C ALA A 435 -9.23 17.08 -2.59
N VAL A 436 -7.97 17.40 -2.91
CA VAL A 436 -6.89 16.40 -3.07
C VAL A 436 -6.72 15.56 -1.80
N ASP A 437 -6.85 16.17 -0.62
CA ASP A 437 -6.76 15.49 0.69
C ASP A 437 -5.55 14.54 0.76
N ASN A 438 -4.40 14.99 0.28
CA ASN A 438 -3.13 14.28 0.33
C ASN A 438 -2.01 15.31 0.17
N ASN A 439 -1.40 15.66 1.29
CA ASN A 439 -0.48 16.78 1.36
C ASN A 439 0.79 16.51 0.54
N TYR A 440 1.24 15.25 0.44
CA TYR A 440 2.43 14.89 -0.33
C TYR A 440 2.15 14.93 -1.83
N LEU A 441 1.00 14.40 -2.24
CA LEU A 441 0.57 14.42 -3.64
C LEU A 441 0.28 15.85 -4.11
N ARG A 442 -0.31 16.68 -3.25
CA ARG A 442 -0.47 18.12 -3.47
C ARG A 442 0.87 18.81 -3.70
N ILE A 443 1.86 18.60 -2.81
CA ILE A 443 3.20 19.18 -2.97
C ILE A 443 3.84 18.72 -4.29
N LEU A 444 3.67 17.45 -4.68
CA LEU A 444 4.14 16.95 -5.98
C LEU A 444 3.45 17.64 -7.15
N GLY A 445 2.12 17.75 -7.13
CA GLY A 445 1.36 18.43 -8.19
C GLY A 445 1.71 19.91 -8.32
N GLU A 446 1.84 20.61 -7.20
CA GLU A 446 2.04 22.07 -7.17
C GLU A 446 3.50 22.50 -7.32
N SER A 447 4.45 21.75 -6.76
CA SER A 447 5.87 22.17 -6.65
C SER A 447 6.87 21.11 -7.12
N GLY A 448 6.39 19.99 -7.67
CA GLY A 448 7.19 18.94 -8.28
C GLY A 448 8.08 18.17 -7.30
N LEU A 449 9.02 17.42 -7.87
CA LEU A 449 9.97 16.62 -7.10
C LEU A 449 10.89 17.50 -6.23
N PHE A 450 11.29 18.69 -6.72
CA PHE A 450 12.12 19.61 -5.94
C PHE A 450 11.37 20.14 -4.72
N GLY A 451 10.09 20.48 -4.86
CA GLY A 451 9.25 20.90 -3.75
C GLY A 451 9.09 19.81 -2.70
N LEU A 452 8.81 18.57 -3.12
CA LEU A 452 8.70 17.44 -2.19
C LEU A 452 10.01 17.14 -1.47
N ILE A 453 11.14 17.09 -2.19
CA ILE A 453 12.46 16.81 -1.61
C ILE A 453 12.84 17.91 -0.60
N SER A 454 12.67 19.18 -0.97
CA SER A 454 13.00 20.30 -0.09
C SER A 454 12.12 20.33 1.15
N PHE A 455 10.81 20.04 1.03
CA PHE A 455 9.92 19.90 2.17
C PHE A 455 10.35 18.77 3.12
N ILE A 456 10.60 17.56 2.60
CA ILE A 456 11.05 16.41 3.40
C ILE A 456 12.41 16.69 4.06
N SER A 457 13.30 17.43 3.40
CA SER A 457 14.62 17.76 3.94
C SER A 457 14.57 18.50 5.28
N ILE A 458 13.54 19.33 5.50
CA ILE A 458 13.33 20.08 6.76
C ILE A 458 13.15 19.09 7.92
N PHE A 459 12.30 18.07 7.73
CA PHE A 459 12.05 17.04 8.74
C PHE A 459 13.27 16.14 8.95
N ILE A 460 14.01 15.79 7.89
CA ILE A 460 15.24 14.99 8.02
C ILE A 460 16.26 15.73 8.88
N ILE A 461 16.50 17.02 8.61
CA ILE A 461 17.45 17.83 9.37
C ILE A 461 16.96 18.02 10.82
N ALA A 462 15.66 18.23 11.03
CA ALA A 462 15.08 18.30 12.37
C ALA A 462 15.29 17.00 13.16
N VAL A 463 15.05 15.83 12.55
CA VAL A 463 15.28 14.51 13.16
C VAL A 463 16.75 14.29 13.49
N ILE A 464 17.67 14.66 12.59
CA ILE A 464 19.12 14.59 12.85
C ILE A 464 19.49 15.45 14.06
N TYR A 465 19.00 16.70 14.10
CA TYR A 465 19.25 17.64 15.18
C TYR A 465 18.72 17.12 16.52
N ILE A 466 17.47 16.64 16.54
CA ILE A 466 16.83 16.02 17.71
C ILE A 466 17.64 14.81 18.17
N LYS A 467 17.95 13.86 17.28
CA LYS A 467 18.69 12.63 17.62
C LYS A 467 20.05 12.91 18.25
N LYS A 468 20.76 13.94 17.78
CA LYS A 468 22.09 14.31 18.29
C LYS A 468 22.05 14.95 19.67
N LEU A 469 21.04 15.78 19.95
CA LEU A 469 20.97 16.58 21.18
C LEU A 469 20.07 15.97 22.27
N LEU A 470 19.09 15.14 21.90
CA LEU A 470 18.18 14.50 22.85
C LEU A 470 18.87 13.71 23.98
N PRO A 471 19.98 12.98 23.73
CA PRO A 471 20.74 12.32 24.81
C PRO A 471 21.34 13.30 25.83
N LYS A 472 21.56 14.57 25.44
CA LYS A 472 22.14 15.62 26.30
C LYS A 472 21.10 16.36 27.15
N VAL A 473 19.80 16.10 26.94
CA VAL A 473 18.71 16.77 27.67
C VAL A 473 18.59 16.20 29.08
N ASP A 474 18.88 17.01 30.10
CA ASP A 474 18.80 16.63 31.53
C ASP A 474 17.36 16.62 32.09
N SER A 475 16.50 17.52 31.61
CA SER A 475 15.15 17.75 32.10
C SER A 475 14.19 16.66 31.62
N GLY A 476 13.60 15.92 32.57
CA GLY A 476 12.57 14.92 32.29
C GLY A 476 11.36 15.50 31.56
N ILE A 477 10.93 16.71 31.93
CA ILE A 477 9.80 17.41 31.29
C ILE A 477 10.14 17.73 29.83
N THR A 478 11.32 18.30 29.57
CA THR A 478 11.75 18.67 28.21
C THR A 478 11.90 17.44 27.34
N ARG A 479 12.54 16.38 27.87
CA ARG A 479 12.70 15.11 27.16
C ARG A 479 11.35 14.48 26.80
N SER A 480 10.41 14.47 27.75
CA SER A 480 9.05 13.98 27.51
C SER A 480 8.28 14.83 26.50
N PHE A 481 8.36 16.16 26.58
CA PHE A 481 7.76 17.06 25.59
C PHE A 481 8.25 16.74 24.17
N ILE A 482 9.58 16.57 24.00
CA ILE A 482 10.19 16.23 22.71
C ILE A 482 9.73 14.85 22.23
N PHE A 483 9.70 13.82 23.08
CA PHE A 483 9.18 12.50 22.70
C PHE A 483 7.72 12.54 22.26
N GLY A 484 6.90 13.33 22.96
CA GLY A 484 5.50 13.53 22.60
C GLY A 484 5.34 14.26 21.27
N PHE A 485 6.16 15.29 21.02
CA PHE A 485 6.18 15.99 19.74
C PHE A 485 6.65 15.10 18.58
N ILE A 486 7.68 14.25 18.78
CA ILE A 486 8.13 13.28 17.77
C ILE A 486 6.98 12.33 17.42
N ALA A 487 6.30 11.79 18.43
CA ALA A 487 5.16 10.89 18.24
C ALA A 487 4.00 11.60 17.51
N GLY A 488 3.60 12.79 17.98
CA GLY A 488 2.55 13.60 17.33
C GLY A 488 2.90 14.01 15.90
N SER A 489 4.16 14.38 15.63
CA SER A 489 4.67 14.68 14.28
C SER A 489 4.61 13.45 13.37
N PHE A 490 4.99 12.28 13.89
CA PHE A 490 4.84 11.01 13.17
C PHE A 490 3.36 10.73 12.85
N GLY A 491 2.46 10.94 13.81
CA GLY A 491 1.03 10.85 13.60
C GLY A 491 0.54 11.78 12.49
N LEU A 492 0.89 13.07 12.54
CA LEU A 492 0.53 14.01 11.48
C LEU A 492 1.08 13.60 10.12
N ALA A 493 2.32 13.11 10.05
CA ALA A 493 2.91 12.63 8.80
C ALA A 493 2.14 11.44 8.20
N LEU A 494 1.50 10.60 9.02
CA LEU A 494 0.59 9.55 8.53
C LEU A 494 -0.78 10.11 8.10
N ASN A 495 -1.35 11.06 8.86
CA ASN A 495 -2.58 11.74 8.44
C ASN A 495 -2.40 12.46 7.10
N ALA A 496 -1.20 12.98 6.81
CA ALA A 496 -0.87 13.71 5.60
C ALA A 496 -1.10 12.93 4.28
N PHE A 497 -1.25 11.59 4.34
CA PHE A 497 -1.61 10.77 3.17
C PHE A 497 -3.08 10.89 2.76
N LEU A 498 -3.97 11.29 3.67
CA LEU A 498 -5.43 11.32 3.46
C LEU A 498 -6.08 12.64 3.94
N ILE A 499 -5.29 13.60 4.42
CA ILE A 499 -5.72 14.90 4.94
C ILE A 499 -4.60 15.93 4.69
N ASP A 500 -4.94 17.16 4.30
CA ASP A 500 -3.98 18.25 4.03
C ASP A 500 -3.48 18.96 5.32
N VAL A 501 -2.88 18.20 6.24
CA VAL A 501 -2.55 18.67 7.60
C VAL A 501 -1.51 19.80 7.67
N PHE A 502 -0.61 19.92 6.70
CA PHE A 502 0.40 20.99 6.68
C PHE A 502 -0.09 22.24 5.93
N GLU A 503 -1.25 22.17 5.29
CA GLU A 503 -1.92 23.29 4.62
C GLU A 503 -3.11 23.85 5.44
N ALA A 504 -3.72 23.01 6.27
CA ALA A 504 -4.77 23.40 7.18
C ALA A 504 -4.24 24.35 8.26
N SER A 505 -4.62 25.63 8.19
CA SER A 505 -4.00 26.74 8.94
C SER A 505 -3.81 26.46 10.43
N LYS A 506 -4.84 25.99 11.14
CA LYS A 506 -4.78 25.77 12.59
C LYS A 506 -3.78 24.70 12.98
N ILE A 507 -3.63 23.68 12.15
CA ILE A 507 -2.68 22.58 12.37
C ILE A 507 -1.29 23.05 11.96
N ALA A 508 -1.14 23.65 10.79
CA ALA A 508 0.13 24.15 10.27
C ALA A 508 0.79 25.17 11.21
N PHE A 509 0.04 26.19 11.66
CA PHE A 509 0.52 27.18 12.61
C PHE A 509 0.96 26.55 13.93
N SER A 510 0.10 25.71 14.53
CA SER A 510 0.40 25.02 15.78
C SER A 510 1.63 24.12 15.63
N TYR A 511 1.76 23.43 14.51
CA TYR A 511 2.88 22.56 14.20
C TYR A 511 4.21 23.32 14.13
N TRP A 512 4.28 24.41 13.35
CA TRP A 512 5.52 25.18 13.19
C TRP A 512 5.92 25.91 14.47
N LEU A 513 4.96 26.41 15.26
CA LEU A 513 5.22 26.93 16.61
C LEU A 513 5.84 25.86 17.50
N LEU A 514 5.24 24.67 17.57
CA LEU A 514 5.74 23.57 18.41
C LEU A 514 7.09 23.05 17.93
N MET A 515 7.33 22.98 16.61
CA MET A 515 8.64 22.67 16.04
C MET A 515 9.68 23.70 16.49
N GLY A 516 9.34 24.99 16.45
CA GLY A 516 10.20 26.07 16.92
C GLY A 516 10.51 25.96 18.41
N VAL A 517 9.50 25.63 19.25
CA VAL A 517 9.69 25.37 20.67
C VAL A 517 10.62 24.17 20.91
N VAL A 518 10.45 23.06 20.18
CA VAL A 518 11.29 21.86 20.31
C VAL A 518 12.74 22.15 19.92
N ILE A 519 12.96 22.72 18.74
CA ILE A 519 14.32 23.00 18.25
C ILE A 519 14.99 24.09 19.10
N GLY A 520 14.25 25.11 19.53
CA GLY A 520 14.73 26.13 20.46
C GLY A 520 15.10 25.55 21.83
N SER A 521 14.29 24.62 22.36
CA SER A 521 14.58 23.93 23.62
C SER A 521 15.87 23.11 23.55
N LEU A 522 16.08 22.40 22.46
CA LEU A 522 17.29 21.60 22.21
C LEU A 522 18.52 22.48 22.01
N HIS A 523 18.35 23.67 21.42
CA HIS A 523 19.44 24.62 21.24
C HIS A 523 20.08 25.03 22.57
N LEU A 524 19.29 25.14 23.64
CA LEU A 524 19.80 25.42 25.01
C LEU A 524 20.72 24.31 25.58
N TYR A 525 20.74 23.13 24.96
CA TYR A 525 21.59 21.99 25.32
C TYR A 525 22.78 21.80 24.37
N LYS A 526 22.90 22.63 23.32
CA LYS A 526 23.98 22.57 22.35
C LYS A 526 25.26 23.13 22.96
N LYS A 527 26.29 22.28 23.08
CA LYS A 527 27.65 22.66 23.50
C LYS A 527 28.62 22.84 22.33
N GLU A 528 28.36 22.15 21.22
CA GLU A 528 29.25 22.08 20.04
C GLU A 528 28.44 22.28 18.76
N GLU A 529 29.09 22.80 17.73
CA GLU A 529 28.52 22.86 16.38
C GLU A 529 28.31 21.45 15.80
N ILE A 530 27.20 21.26 15.09
CA ILE A 530 26.84 19.98 14.47
C ILE A 530 27.22 20.06 12.99
N ASN A 531 28.08 19.16 12.53
CA ASN A 531 28.36 19.02 11.10
C ASN A 531 27.19 18.27 10.43
N PHE A 532 26.22 19.03 9.93
CA PHE A 532 25.03 18.49 9.29
C PHE A 532 25.35 17.64 8.06
N LEU A 533 26.35 18.00 7.25
CA LEU A 533 26.73 17.22 6.06
C LEU A 533 27.21 15.82 6.43
N LYS A 534 28.07 15.70 7.45
CA LYS A 534 28.55 14.40 7.94
C LYS A 534 27.40 13.56 8.51
N GLU A 535 26.56 14.15 9.35
CA GLU A 535 25.42 13.44 9.96
C GLU A 535 24.36 13.05 8.91
N PHE A 536 24.15 13.87 7.89
CA PHE A 536 23.27 13.58 6.76
C PHE A 536 23.79 12.40 5.94
N LYS A 537 25.09 12.37 5.59
CA LYS A 537 25.72 11.21 4.94
C LYS A 537 25.56 9.93 5.76
N ASN A 538 25.77 10.01 7.08
CA ASN A 538 25.57 8.87 7.98
C ASN A 538 24.11 8.42 8.04
N ALA A 539 23.16 9.35 7.96
CA ALA A 539 21.73 9.03 7.92
C ALA A 539 21.37 8.30 6.61
N LEU A 540 21.88 8.75 5.46
CA LEU A 540 21.64 8.15 4.14
C LEU A 540 22.20 6.74 3.99
N ILE A 541 23.28 6.40 4.70
CA ILE A 541 23.91 5.07 4.67
C ILE A 541 23.50 4.26 5.91
N SER A 542 22.51 4.72 6.68
CA SER A 542 22.03 3.97 7.83
C SER A 542 21.25 2.72 7.39
N PRO A 543 21.21 1.64 8.20
CA PRO A 543 20.41 0.46 7.87
C PRO A 543 18.93 0.77 7.64
N LEU A 544 18.38 1.77 8.34
CA LEU A 544 17.01 2.22 8.14
C LEU A 544 16.83 2.87 6.76
N ALA A 545 17.79 3.71 6.34
CA ALA A 545 17.76 4.32 5.00
C ALA A 545 17.84 3.26 3.90
N ILE A 546 18.68 2.24 4.03
CA ILE A 546 18.72 1.13 3.07
C ILE A 546 17.38 0.38 3.01
N ILE A 547 16.72 0.13 4.14
CA ILE A 547 15.37 -0.48 4.15
C ILE A 547 14.37 0.43 3.42
N ILE A 548 14.45 1.74 3.60
CA ILE A 548 13.62 2.71 2.85
C ILE A 548 13.94 2.65 1.34
N TYR A 549 15.21 2.56 0.95
CA TYR A 549 15.58 2.43 -0.47
C TYR A 549 15.08 1.12 -1.07
N ILE A 550 15.13 0.02 -0.32
CA ILE A 550 14.54 -1.25 -0.72
C ILE A 550 13.03 -1.09 -0.95
N PHE A 551 12.31 -0.44 -0.02
CA PHE A 551 10.87 -0.16 -0.16
C PHE A 551 10.57 0.65 -1.43
N ILE A 552 11.28 1.77 -1.64
CA ILE A 552 11.10 2.63 -2.82
C ILE A 552 11.41 1.86 -4.10
N THR A 553 12.46 1.04 -4.11
CA THR A 553 12.87 0.27 -5.29
C THR A 553 11.84 -0.80 -5.65
N VAL A 554 11.34 -1.53 -4.65
CA VAL A 554 10.26 -2.51 -4.83
C VAL A 554 8.99 -1.82 -5.35
N LEU A 555 8.60 -0.68 -4.77
CA LEU A 555 7.48 0.09 -5.30
C LEU A 555 7.72 0.53 -6.75
N ALA A 556 8.89 1.09 -7.07
CA ALA A 556 9.18 1.58 -8.41
C ALA A 556 9.06 0.48 -9.49
N PHE A 557 9.54 -0.73 -9.21
CA PHE A 557 9.53 -1.83 -10.18
C PHE A 557 8.21 -2.61 -10.25
N PHE A 558 7.49 -2.73 -9.13
CA PHE A 558 6.32 -3.61 -9.05
C PHE A 558 5.00 -2.88 -8.87
N PHE A 559 4.99 -1.58 -8.57
CA PHE A 559 3.73 -0.81 -8.49
C PHE A 559 2.84 -0.96 -9.72
N PRO A 560 3.33 -1.03 -10.98
CA PRO A 560 2.46 -1.17 -12.15
C PRO A 560 1.49 -2.36 -12.11
N ILE A 561 1.76 -3.42 -11.34
CA ILE A 561 0.88 -4.60 -11.26
C ILE A 561 -0.39 -4.35 -10.44
N TYR A 562 -0.49 -3.22 -9.73
CA TYR A 562 -1.63 -2.93 -8.83
C TYR A 562 -3.00 -2.99 -9.53
N ALA A 563 -3.03 -2.82 -10.85
CA ALA A 563 -4.24 -2.82 -11.66
C ALA A 563 -4.42 -4.09 -12.49
N ASN A 564 -3.50 -5.07 -12.40
CA ASN A 564 -3.66 -6.34 -13.10
C ASN A 564 -4.91 -7.07 -12.59
N TYR A 565 -5.61 -7.72 -13.51
CA TYR A 565 -6.82 -8.47 -13.21
C TYR A 565 -6.47 -9.89 -12.74
N PHE A 566 -7.42 -10.56 -12.08
CA PHE A 566 -7.25 -11.93 -11.59
C PHE A 566 -7.07 -12.94 -12.74
N THR A 567 -6.32 -14.00 -12.48
CA THR A 567 -5.95 -15.01 -13.48
C THR A 567 -5.88 -16.43 -12.89
N GLY A 568 -6.17 -17.44 -13.70
CA GLY A 568 -6.01 -18.87 -13.37
C GLY A 568 -6.60 -19.27 -12.02
N ASP A 569 -5.77 -19.83 -11.14
CA ASP A 569 -6.17 -20.36 -9.84
C ASP A 569 -6.70 -19.28 -8.85
N ASP A 570 -6.60 -17.99 -9.18
CA ASP A 570 -7.11 -16.92 -8.32
C ASP A 570 -8.62 -17.14 -8.07
N PHE A 571 -9.35 -17.52 -9.12
CA PHE A 571 -10.78 -17.83 -9.05
C PHE A 571 -11.06 -19.08 -8.22
N THR A 572 -10.19 -20.09 -8.28
CA THR A 572 -10.29 -21.32 -7.48
C THR A 572 -10.15 -21.00 -5.99
N TRP A 573 -9.19 -20.16 -5.61
CA TRP A 573 -9.05 -19.69 -4.22
C TRP A 573 -10.30 -18.96 -3.75
N PHE A 574 -10.88 -18.08 -4.59
CA PHE A 574 -12.10 -17.36 -4.24
C PHE A 574 -13.31 -18.29 -4.09
N ARG A 575 -13.49 -19.23 -5.01
CA ARG A 575 -14.59 -20.22 -4.95
C ARG A 575 -14.47 -21.05 -3.68
N TRP A 576 -13.25 -21.50 -3.37
CA TRP A 576 -13.00 -22.30 -2.17
C TRP A 576 -13.42 -21.56 -0.88
N ILE A 577 -13.15 -20.25 -0.76
CA ILE A 577 -13.59 -19.46 0.40
C ILE A 577 -15.13 -19.38 0.48
N GLN A 578 -15.80 -19.28 -0.67
CA GLN A 578 -17.26 -19.21 -0.74
C GLN A 578 -17.93 -20.55 -0.41
N ASP A 579 -17.32 -21.66 -0.80
CA ASP A 579 -17.83 -23.02 -0.52
C ASP A 579 -17.45 -23.52 0.87
N CYS A 580 -16.33 -23.07 1.43
CA CYS A 580 -15.85 -23.53 2.72
C CYS A 580 -16.60 -22.88 3.88
N CYS A 581 -16.52 -23.56 5.02
CA CYS A 581 -17.44 -23.44 6.14
C CYS A 581 -17.29 -22.13 6.92
N ASN A 582 -18.35 -21.72 7.63
CA ASN A 582 -18.38 -20.61 8.58
C ASN A 582 -17.37 -20.72 9.75
N ASN A 583 -16.59 -21.81 9.84
CA ASN A 583 -15.64 -22.09 10.92
C ASN A 583 -14.21 -22.26 10.41
N VAL A 584 -13.31 -21.39 10.87
CA VAL A 584 -11.87 -21.38 10.58
C VAL A 584 -11.18 -22.69 10.98
N ALA A 585 -11.69 -23.42 11.97
CA ALA A 585 -11.14 -24.71 12.38
C ALA A 585 -11.09 -25.73 11.22
N ASN A 586 -12.05 -25.67 10.29
CA ASN A 586 -12.12 -26.59 9.16
C ASN A 586 -10.95 -26.42 8.19
N TYR A 587 -10.26 -25.27 8.20
CA TYR A 587 -9.09 -25.05 7.35
C TYR A 587 -7.92 -25.95 7.73
N PHE A 588 -7.86 -26.41 8.98
CA PHE A 588 -6.82 -27.29 9.51
C PHE A 588 -7.18 -28.77 9.43
N THR A 589 -8.45 -29.11 9.25
CA THR A 589 -8.93 -30.50 9.25
C THR A 589 -9.39 -30.98 7.88
N GLN A 590 -9.71 -30.08 6.95
CA GLN A 590 -10.20 -30.44 5.62
C GLN A 590 -9.42 -29.73 4.52
N ALA A 591 -8.82 -30.52 3.61
CA ALA A 591 -8.16 -29.98 2.43
C ALA A 591 -9.14 -29.73 1.27
N ASN A 592 -10.29 -30.43 1.24
CA ASN A 592 -11.34 -30.36 0.21
C ASN A 592 -10.80 -30.58 -1.22
N GLY A 593 -9.93 -31.57 -1.40
CA GLY A 593 -9.33 -31.87 -2.72
C GLY A 593 -8.28 -30.86 -3.19
N PHE A 594 -7.90 -29.89 -2.36
CA PHE A 594 -6.89 -28.88 -2.65
C PHE A 594 -5.60 -29.07 -1.81
N PHE A 595 -4.65 -28.13 -1.89
CA PHE A 595 -3.42 -28.16 -1.08
C PHE A 595 -3.70 -27.94 0.42
N TYR A 596 -3.00 -28.68 1.29
CA TYR A 596 -2.97 -28.41 2.74
C TYR A 596 -2.15 -27.16 3.06
N ARG A 597 -2.78 -25.98 2.92
CA ARG A 597 -2.20 -24.66 3.20
C ARG A 597 -3.14 -23.81 4.05
N PRO A 598 -3.40 -24.20 5.32
CA PRO A 598 -4.34 -23.51 6.20
C PRO A 598 -4.03 -22.02 6.40
N GLY A 599 -2.75 -21.63 6.48
CA GLY A 599 -2.35 -20.22 6.60
C GLY A 599 -2.76 -19.40 5.38
N THR A 600 -2.58 -19.95 4.18
CA THR A 600 -2.98 -19.30 2.92
C THR A 600 -4.50 -19.22 2.81
N LYS A 601 -5.24 -20.24 3.25
CA LYS A 601 -6.71 -20.23 3.36
C LYS A 601 -7.21 -19.11 4.30
N ILE A 602 -6.60 -18.97 5.48
CA ILE A 602 -6.91 -17.87 6.42
C ILE A 602 -6.64 -16.51 5.77
N TYR A 603 -5.50 -16.35 5.11
CA TYR A 603 -5.15 -15.12 4.41
C TYR A 603 -6.22 -14.73 3.39
N PHE A 604 -6.56 -15.65 2.48
CA PHE A 604 -7.57 -15.40 1.46
C PHE A 604 -8.96 -15.13 2.07
N SER A 605 -9.36 -15.85 3.11
CA SER A 605 -10.62 -15.62 3.84
C SER A 605 -10.70 -14.21 4.45
N LEU A 606 -9.62 -13.77 5.11
CA LEU A 606 -9.53 -12.41 5.66
C LEU A 606 -9.56 -11.35 4.57
N MET A 607 -8.82 -11.57 3.48
CA MET A 607 -8.77 -10.64 2.35
C MET A 607 -10.12 -10.54 1.64
N TYR A 608 -10.80 -11.67 1.39
CA TYR A 608 -12.12 -11.68 0.77
C TYR A 608 -13.17 -11.02 1.66
N SER A 609 -13.09 -11.22 2.97
CA SER A 609 -14.01 -10.58 3.92
C SER A 609 -13.80 -9.07 4.00
N ALA A 610 -12.54 -8.62 4.06
CA ALA A 610 -12.19 -7.20 4.25
C ALA A 610 -12.21 -6.37 2.96
N PHE A 611 -11.76 -6.95 1.84
CA PHE A 611 -11.52 -6.26 0.58
C PHE A 611 -12.26 -6.88 -0.62
N TRP A 612 -13.02 -7.96 -0.39
CA TRP A 612 -13.78 -8.68 -1.40
C TRP A 612 -12.93 -9.01 -2.62
N LEU A 613 -13.38 -8.70 -3.83
CA LEU A 613 -12.66 -9.00 -5.08
C LEU A 613 -11.82 -7.81 -5.58
N ASN A 614 -11.30 -6.97 -4.68
CA ASN A 614 -10.44 -5.85 -5.06
C ASN A 614 -8.98 -6.28 -5.34
N GLN A 615 -8.68 -6.56 -6.61
CA GLN A 615 -7.35 -6.96 -7.10
C GLN A 615 -6.20 -6.06 -6.66
N THR A 616 -6.42 -4.74 -6.52
CA THR A 616 -5.38 -3.80 -6.12
C THR A 616 -4.84 -4.12 -4.73
N ILE A 617 -5.70 -4.46 -3.78
CA ILE A 617 -5.24 -4.75 -2.42
C ILE A 617 -4.48 -6.08 -2.37
N TYR A 618 -4.90 -7.08 -3.14
CA TYR A 618 -4.18 -8.37 -3.23
C TYR A 618 -2.75 -8.18 -3.79
N HIS A 619 -2.59 -7.43 -4.89
CA HIS A 619 -1.27 -7.14 -5.43
C HIS A 619 -0.42 -6.28 -4.48
N LEU A 620 -1.00 -5.29 -3.80
CA LEU A 620 -0.27 -4.49 -2.80
C LEU A 620 0.27 -5.35 -1.65
N VAL A 621 -0.44 -6.40 -1.25
CA VAL A 621 0.08 -7.36 -0.26
C VAL A 621 1.29 -8.13 -0.81
N SER A 622 1.24 -8.62 -2.05
CA SER A 622 2.39 -9.29 -2.67
C SER A 622 3.62 -8.39 -2.76
N ILE A 623 3.43 -7.13 -3.19
CA ILE A 623 4.51 -6.11 -3.24
C ILE A 623 5.08 -5.86 -1.84
N PHE A 624 4.22 -5.70 -0.84
CA PHE A 624 4.65 -5.48 0.54
C PHE A 624 5.42 -6.68 1.12
N LEU A 625 4.97 -7.90 0.84
CA LEU A 625 5.66 -9.11 1.27
C LEU A 625 7.03 -9.24 0.59
N HIS A 626 7.14 -8.91 -0.70
CA HIS A 626 8.42 -8.89 -1.39
C HIS A 626 9.40 -7.86 -0.79
N PHE A 627 8.90 -6.67 -0.43
CA PHE A 627 9.66 -5.69 0.36
C PHE A 627 10.10 -6.27 1.70
N ALA A 628 9.20 -6.89 2.46
CA ALA A 628 9.50 -7.42 3.79
C ALA A 628 10.55 -8.55 3.73
N VAL A 629 10.45 -9.46 2.76
CA VAL A 629 11.45 -10.49 2.47
C VAL A 629 12.80 -9.85 2.15
N SER A 630 12.84 -8.86 1.26
CA SER A 630 14.08 -8.17 0.87
C SER A 630 14.73 -7.43 2.05
N ALA A 631 13.92 -6.81 2.93
CA ALA A 631 14.41 -6.18 4.15
C ALA A 631 14.98 -7.19 5.15
N LEU A 632 14.31 -8.33 5.35
CA LEU A 632 14.83 -9.42 6.18
C LEU A 632 16.14 -9.99 5.61
N LEU A 633 16.20 -10.20 4.30
CA LEU A 633 17.40 -10.65 3.61
C LEU A 633 18.57 -9.69 3.87
N PHE A 634 18.37 -8.38 3.74
CA PHE A 634 19.40 -7.37 4.04
C PHE A 634 19.91 -7.48 5.49
N LEU A 635 19.00 -7.65 6.46
CA LEU A 635 19.37 -7.79 7.87
C LEU A 635 20.15 -9.08 8.14
N ILE A 636 19.81 -10.18 7.47
CA ILE A 636 20.49 -11.47 7.58
C ILE A 636 21.88 -11.39 6.94
N LEU A 637 21.98 -10.87 5.70
CA LEU A 637 23.25 -10.78 4.98
C LEU A 637 24.27 -9.91 5.71
N ARG A 638 23.83 -8.83 6.36
CA ARG A 638 24.72 -8.03 7.21
C ARG A 638 25.37 -8.82 8.35
N LYS A 639 24.66 -9.80 8.89
CA LYS A 639 25.14 -10.66 9.98
C LYS A 639 26.04 -11.78 9.45
N ILE A 640 25.69 -12.34 8.30
CA ILE A 640 26.41 -13.46 7.67
C ILE A 640 27.69 -12.99 6.96
N LEU A 641 27.57 -12.06 6.01
CA LEU A 641 28.68 -11.59 5.18
C LEU A 641 29.65 -10.68 5.94
N LYS A 642 29.17 -10.00 6.99
CA LYS A 642 29.91 -8.96 7.72
C LYS A 642 30.55 -7.92 6.79
N ASP A 643 29.87 -7.63 5.67
CA ASP A 643 30.28 -6.68 4.64
C ASP A 643 29.02 -5.88 4.25
N TYR A 644 28.99 -4.61 4.64
CA TYR A 644 27.80 -3.77 4.50
C TYR A 644 27.47 -3.51 3.03
N PHE A 645 28.49 -3.23 2.21
CA PHE A 645 28.30 -2.93 0.79
C PHE A 645 27.88 -4.18 0.01
N LEU A 646 28.54 -5.33 0.25
CA LEU A 646 28.16 -6.58 -0.40
C LEU A 646 26.73 -7.00 -0.04
N SER A 647 26.30 -6.77 1.21
CA SER A 647 24.92 -7.03 1.64
C SER A 647 23.89 -6.18 0.88
N ILE A 648 24.22 -4.90 0.60
CA ILE A 648 23.38 -4.02 -0.22
C ILE A 648 23.28 -4.60 -1.63
N VAL A 649 24.42 -4.88 -2.27
CA VAL A 649 24.48 -5.40 -3.64
C VAL A 649 23.64 -6.68 -3.79
N CYS A 650 23.76 -7.64 -2.88
CA CYS A 650 22.97 -8.88 -2.94
C CYS A 650 21.45 -8.64 -2.92
N VAL A 651 20.97 -7.70 -2.09
CA VAL A 651 19.51 -7.45 -1.97
C VAL A 651 18.98 -6.69 -3.18
N PHE A 652 19.73 -5.72 -3.71
CA PHE A 652 19.33 -5.04 -4.94
C PHE A 652 19.35 -5.97 -6.15
N LEU A 653 20.30 -6.90 -6.22
CA LEU A 653 20.27 -7.97 -7.23
C LEU A 653 19.03 -8.84 -7.07
N PHE A 654 18.73 -9.28 -5.83
CA PHE A 654 17.54 -10.09 -5.53
C PHE A 654 16.25 -9.43 -6.01
N ILE A 655 16.06 -8.12 -5.78
CA ILE A 655 14.84 -7.39 -6.19
C ILE A 655 14.68 -7.33 -7.72
N ILE A 656 15.77 -7.36 -8.47
CA ILE A 656 15.77 -7.16 -9.93
C ILE A 656 15.66 -8.49 -10.69
N LEU A 657 15.89 -9.63 -10.03
CA LEU A 657 15.91 -10.97 -10.63
C LEU A 657 14.58 -11.37 -11.29
N SER A 658 14.50 -11.30 -12.61
CA SER A 658 13.30 -11.68 -13.37
C SER A 658 12.87 -13.15 -13.20
N GLY A 659 13.79 -14.05 -12.82
CA GLY A 659 13.56 -15.49 -12.76
C GLY A 659 12.50 -15.97 -11.77
N HIS A 660 12.28 -15.25 -10.66
CA HIS A 660 11.37 -15.70 -9.59
C HIS A 660 10.07 -14.89 -9.47
N HIS A 661 9.83 -13.94 -10.38
CA HIS A 661 8.77 -12.95 -10.19
C HIS A 661 7.34 -13.47 -10.36
N GLU A 662 7.13 -14.70 -10.85
CA GLU A 662 5.79 -15.36 -10.81
C GLU A 662 5.17 -15.27 -9.40
N ASP A 663 5.98 -15.40 -8.33
CA ASP A 663 5.48 -15.33 -6.96
C ASP A 663 4.92 -13.96 -6.54
N ILE A 664 5.36 -12.89 -7.21
CA ILE A 664 4.96 -11.50 -6.93
C ILE A 664 3.75 -11.11 -7.77
N PHE A 665 3.74 -11.53 -9.04
CA PHE A 665 2.71 -11.16 -10.01
C PHE A 665 1.43 -11.96 -9.85
N TRP A 666 1.52 -13.23 -9.47
CA TRP A 666 0.35 -14.08 -9.32
C TRP A 666 -0.21 -14.00 -7.90
N ILE A 667 -1.51 -13.78 -7.74
CA ILE A 667 -2.10 -13.68 -6.40
C ILE A 667 -2.18 -15.06 -5.74
N SER A 668 -2.46 -16.10 -6.52
CA SER A 668 -2.48 -17.48 -6.05
C SER A 668 -1.16 -17.98 -5.45
N SER A 669 -0.02 -17.39 -5.81
CA SER A 669 1.29 -17.73 -5.25
C SER A 669 1.63 -17.00 -3.95
N THR A 670 0.76 -16.13 -3.42
CA THR A 670 1.06 -15.34 -2.19
C THR A 670 1.53 -16.21 -1.00
N GLY A 671 1.11 -17.48 -0.95
CA GLY A 671 1.60 -18.46 0.03
C GLY A 671 3.13 -18.66 0.02
N PHE A 672 3.79 -18.60 -1.16
CA PHE A 672 5.25 -18.64 -1.29
C PHE A 672 5.91 -17.41 -0.65
N LEU A 673 5.35 -16.23 -0.83
CA LEU A 673 5.87 -14.98 -0.25
C LEU A 673 5.79 -14.99 1.27
N PHE A 674 4.65 -15.41 1.84
CA PHE A 674 4.51 -15.60 3.29
C PHE A 674 5.49 -16.65 3.81
N ASN A 675 5.61 -17.79 3.10
CA ASN A 675 6.56 -18.83 3.46
C ASN A 675 8.00 -18.30 3.52
N ALA A 676 8.45 -17.56 2.50
CA ALA A 676 9.76 -16.95 2.44
C ALA A 676 9.97 -15.90 3.54
N PHE A 677 8.96 -15.07 3.82
CA PHE A 677 9.00 -14.10 4.92
C PHE A 677 9.23 -14.81 6.26
N PHE A 678 8.44 -15.82 6.58
CA PHE A 678 8.58 -16.57 7.84
C PHE A 678 9.85 -17.43 7.88
N ALA A 679 10.30 -17.97 6.75
CA ALA A 679 11.56 -18.70 6.65
C ALA A 679 12.76 -17.81 7.02
N LEU A 680 12.87 -16.62 6.41
CA LEU A 680 13.93 -15.66 6.69
C LEU A 680 13.77 -15.03 8.08
N ALA A 681 12.55 -14.75 8.55
CA ALA A 681 12.32 -14.29 9.91
C ALA A 681 12.81 -15.33 10.93
N GLY A 682 12.48 -16.61 10.73
CA GLY A 682 12.97 -17.72 11.55
C GLY A 682 14.49 -17.75 11.63
N LEU A 683 15.16 -17.67 10.47
CA LEU A 683 16.62 -17.59 10.41
C LEU A 683 17.16 -16.35 11.15
N LEU A 684 16.64 -15.15 10.90
CA LEU A 684 17.08 -13.92 11.55
C LEU A 684 16.94 -13.99 13.07
N PHE A 685 15.79 -14.45 13.57
CA PHE A 685 15.55 -14.56 15.01
C PHE A 685 16.41 -15.64 15.66
N PHE A 686 16.71 -16.73 14.98
CA PHE A 686 17.70 -17.70 15.46
C PHE A 686 19.10 -17.08 15.55
N ILE A 687 19.52 -16.28 14.56
CA ILE A 687 20.79 -15.54 14.62
C ILE A 687 20.79 -14.59 15.83
N LEU A 688 19.69 -13.85 16.06
CA LEU A 688 19.55 -12.97 17.22
C LEU A 688 19.53 -13.72 18.56
N TYR A 689 18.96 -14.92 18.61
CA TYR A 689 19.06 -15.80 19.77
C TYR A 689 20.53 -16.13 20.07
N LYS A 690 21.32 -16.48 19.06
CA LYS A 690 22.74 -16.79 19.21
C LYS A 690 23.57 -15.59 19.66
N GLU A 691 23.27 -14.40 19.16
CA GLU A 691 23.97 -13.16 19.50
C GLU A 691 23.57 -12.61 20.89
N LYS A 692 22.28 -12.61 21.22
CA LYS A 692 21.74 -11.96 22.43
C LYS A 692 21.50 -12.91 23.59
N LYS A 693 21.52 -14.23 23.34
CA LYS A 693 21.27 -15.31 24.31
C LYS A 693 19.92 -15.19 25.05
N LYS A 694 18.90 -14.62 24.40
CA LYS A 694 17.54 -14.48 24.98
C LYS A 694 16.58 -15.49 24.36
N ILE A 695 15.96 -16.32 25.19
CA ILE A 695 15.08 -17.42 24.76
C ILE A 695 13.89 -16.95 23.91
N ILE A 696 13.38 -15.73 24.13
CA ILE A 696 12.29 -15.18 23.33
C ILE A 696 12.57 -15.19 21.83
N TYR A 697 13.82 -14.96 21.41
CA TYR A 697 14.18 -15.01 19.99
C TYR A 697 14.16 -16.44 19.42
N PHE A 698 14.47 -17.44 20.24
CA PHE A 698 14.32 -18.85 19.86
C PHE A 698 12.85 -19.24 19.74
N ILE A 699 11.99 -18.79 20.66
CA ILE A 699 10.54 -19.01 20.59
C ILE A 699 9.96 -18.38 19.32
N ILE A 700 10.34 -17.14 19.00
CA ILE A 700 9.90 -16.47 17.77
C ILE A 700 10.41 -17.22 16.52
N SER A 701 11.65 -17.74 16.55
CA SER A 701 12.18 -18.59 15.47
C SER A 701 11.33 -19.84 15.28
N LEU A 702 10.96 -20.53 16.36
CA LEU A 702 10.12 -21.73 16.32
C LEU A 702 8.72 -21.42 15.80
N ALA A 703 8.10 -20.34 16.28
CA ALA A 703 6.80 -19.87 15.79
C ALA A 703 6.87 -19.55 14.28
N SER A 704 7.96 -18.95 13.80
CA SER A 704 8.15 -18.64 12.39
C SER A 704 8.24 -19.91 11.53
N ILE A 705 8.86 -20.98 12.02
CA ILE A 705 8.87 -22.28 11.31
C ILE A 705 7.45 -22.83 11.17
N VAL A 706 6.65 -22.77 12.24
CA VAL A 706 5.24 -23.20 12.20
C VAL A 706 4.47 -22.38 11.16
N PHE A 707 4.54 -21.06 11.20
CA PHE A 707 3.84 -20.22 10.22
C PHE A 707 4.31 -20.49 8.78
N SER A 708 5.62 -20.66 8.56
CA SER A 708 6.15 -21.01 7.24
C SER A 708 5.51 -22.28 6.68
N LEU A 709 5.37 -23.33 7.50
CA LEU A 709 4.69 -24.59 7.15
C LEU A 709 3.19 -24.41 6.86
N LEU A 710 2.49 -23.54 7.61
CA LEU A 710 1.05 -23.33 7.42
C LEU A 710 0.73 -22.62 6.09
N PHE A 711 1.61 -21.77 5.58
CA PHE A 711 1.42 -21.05 4.32
C PHE A 711 1.83 -21.87 3.10
N HIS A 712 2.91 -22.64 3.20
CA HIS A 712 3.39 -23.47 2.10
C HIS A 712 4.22 -24.66 2.60
N GLU A 713 4.09 -25.80 1.93
CA GLU A 713 4.83 -27.03 2.25
C GLU A 713 6.36 -26.87 2.15
N LEU A 714 6.84 -25.85 1.41
CA LEU A 714 8.25 -25.45 1.35
C LEU A 714 8.82 -25.14 2.75
N GLY A 715 7.97 -24.81 3.73
CA GLY A 715 8.38 -24.56 5.11
C GLY A 715 9.16 -25.71 5.76
N VAL A 716 9.07 -26.93 5.22
CA VAL A 716 9.81 -28.10 5.70
C VAL A 716 11.33 -27.91 5.65
N VAL A 717 11.85 -27.03 4.79
CA VAL A 717 13.30 -26.79 4.64
C VAL A 717 13.84 -25.75 5.62
N VAL A 718 12.97 -24.97 6.29
CA VAL A 718 13.39 -23.86 7.15
C VAL A 718 14.28 -24.30 8.31
N PRO A 719 13.96 -25.39 9.05
CA PRO A 719 14.86 -25.89 10.09
C PRO A 719 16.24 -26.26 9.54
N LEU A 720 16.30 -26.79 8.31
CA LEU A 720 17.56 -27.16 7.65
C LEU A 720 18.42 -25.93 7.33
N LEU A 721 17.80 -24.83 6.88
CA LEU A 721 18.49 -23.56 6.64
C LEU A 721 19.05 -22.96 7.94
N ILE A 722 18.32 -23.09 9.05
CA ILE A 722 18.77 -22.63 10.38
C ILE A 722 19.94 -23.47 10.88
N ILE A 723 19.84 -24.80 10.75
CA ILE A 723 20.91 -25.73 11.12
C ILE A 723 22.16 -25.47 10.25
N LEU A 724 21.99 -25.24 8.94
CA LEU A 724 23.07 -24.88 8.02
C LEU A 724 23.82 -23.63 8.50
N TYR A 725 23.10 -22.58 8.91
CA TYR A 725 23.71 -21.37 9.46
C TYR A 725 24.54 -21.68 10.71
N ASP A 726 23.98 -22.40 11.69
CA ASP A 726 24.69 -22.72 12.94
C ASP A 726 25.90 -23.64 12.71
N PHE A 727 25.80 -24.53 11.72
CA PHE A 727 26.89 -25.41 11.33
C PHE A 727 28.09 -24.64 10.74
N ILE A 728 27.84 -23.63 9.89
CA ILE A 728 28.90 -22.89 9.19
C ILE A 728 29.47 -21.75 10.05
N PHE A 729 28.60 -21.00 10.72
CA PHE A 729 28.95 -19.77 11.43
C PHE A 729 28.90 -19.88 12.95
N GLY A 730 28.40 -20.99 13.49
CA GLY A 730 28.40 -21.25 14.93
C GLY A 730 29.77 -21.64 15.49
N GLU A 731 29.85 -21.75 16.82
CA GLU A 731 31.06 -22.24 17.51
C GLU A 731 31.34 -23.70 17.14
N LYS A 732 32.62 -24.04 16.86
CA LYS A 732 33.09 -25.39 16.52
C LYS A 732 32.37 -26.45 17.36
N LEU A 733 31.79 -27.45 16.67
CA LEU A 733 31.05 -28.56 17.28
C LEU A 733 31.98 -29.33 18.22
N ASN A 734 31.88 -29.07 19.53
CA ASN A 734 32.44 -29.96 20.52
C ASN A 734 31.41 -31.07 20.77
N VAL A 735 31.78 -32.32 20.44
CA VAL A 735 30.89 -33.49 20.36
C VAL A 735 30.23 -33.80 21.71
N ASN A 736 30.82 -33.32 22.82
CA ASN A 736 30.38 -33.55 24.19
C ASN A 736 29.26 -32.62 24.69
N LYS A 737 28.74 -31.67 23.89
CA LYS A 737 27.58 -30.83 24.27
C LYS A 737 26.27 -31.38 23.72
N LEU A 738 25.68 -32.36 24.42
CA LEU A 738 24.37 -32.97 24.14
C LEU A 738 23.24 -31.91 23.96
N SER A 739 23.35 -30.77 24.64
CA SER A 739 22.40 -29.65 24.57
C SER A 739 22.32 -28.97 23.19
N LYS A 740 23.39 -29.00 22.37
CA LYS A 740 23.32 -28.47 20.99
C LYS A 740 22.46 -29.36 20.09
N LYS A 741 22.52 -30.69 20.26
CA LYS A 741 21.70 -31.66 19.49
C LYS A 741 20.21 -31.56 19.83
N ALA A 742 19.85 -31.36 21.11
CA ALA A 742 18.47 -31.18 21.53
C ALA A 742 17.79 -29.96 20.88
N SER A 743 18.52 -28.84 20.72
CA SER A 743 17.96 -27.64 20.07
C SER A 743 17.61 -27.85 18.59
N TYR A 744 18.37 -28.70 17.88
CA TYR A 744 18.05 -29.06 16.49
C TYR A 744 16.82 -29.96 16.39
N LEU A 745 16.64 -30.88 17.33
CA LEU A 745 15.42 -31.70 17.43
C LEU A 745 14.19 -30.82 17.68
N ILE A 746 14.32 -29.79 18.55
CA ILE A 746 13.24 -28.83 18.78
C ILE A 746 12.91 -28.03 17.51
N LEU A 747 13.91 -27.60 16.73
CA LEU A 747 13.68 -26.89 15.47
C LEU A 747 12.97 -27.77 14.42
N LEU A 748 13.24 -29.09 14.41
CA LEU A 748 12.59 -30.06 13.52
C LEU A 748 11.19 -30.47 14.02
N SER A 749 10.91 -30.33 15.31
CA SER A 749 9.66 -30.78 15.92
C SER A 749 8.37 -30.28 15.24
N PRO A 750 8.26 -29.06 14.65
CA PRO A 750 7.05 -28.62 13.96
C PRO A 750 6.69 -29.43 12.71
N ILE A 751 7.66 -30.11 12.09
CA ILE A 751 7.44 -30.87 10.85
C ILE A 751 6.51 -32.06 11.10
N LEU A 752 6.68 -32.77 12.22
CA LEU A 752 5.92 -33.99 12.50
C LEU A 752 4.40 -33.71 12.67
N PRO A 753 3.97 -32.75 13.53
CA PRO A 753 2.57 -32.35 13.60
C PRO A 753 2.01 -31.87 12.26
N TYR A 754 2.79 -31.12 11.47
CA TYR A 754 2.36 -30.67 10.16
C TYR A 754 2.06 -31.84 9.21
N LEU A 755 2.95 -32.85 9.15
CA LEU A 755 2.75 -34.04 8.33
C LEU A 755 1.53 -34.86 8.79
N ILE A 756 1.35 -35.01 10.11
CA ILE A 756 0.17 -35.69 10.68
C ILE A 756 -1.11 -34.97 10.29
N LEU A 757 -1.18 -33.65 10.51
CA LEU A 757 -2.38 -32.87 10.18
C LEU A 757 -2.66 -32.87 8.67
N ARG A 758 -1.62 -32.77 7.84
CA ARG A 758 -1.75 -32.87 6.39
C ARG A 758 -2.31 -34.22 5.95
N PHE A 759 -1.88 -35.30 6.59
CA PHE A 759 -2.40 -36.65 6.34
C PHE A 759 -3.86 -36.76 6.76
N LEU A 760 -4.20 -36.30 7.97
CA LEU A 760 -5.58 -36.30 8.49
C LEU A 760 -6.52 -35.46 7.62
N ALA A 761 -6.03 -34.37 7.02
CA ALA A 761 -6.78 -33.52 6.11
C ALA A 761 -6.97 -34.12 4.71
N GLN A 762 -6.56 -35.37 4.49
CA GLN A 762 -6.67 -36.09 3.20
C GLN A 762 -5.94 -35.40 2.05
N SER A 763 -4.88 -34.65 2.35
CA SER A 763 -4.05 -33.93 1.36
C SER A 763 -2.75 -34.68 1.03
N HIS A 764 -2.79 -36.01 1.03
CA HIS A 764 -1.66 -36.87 0.68
C HIS A 764 -1.58 -37.09 -0.84
N TRP A 765 -0.39 -36.92 -1.44
CA TRP A 765 -0.21 -37.09 -2.89
C TRP A 765 1.00 -37.97 -3.20
N PHE A 766 0.74 -39.05 -3.92
CA PHE A 766 1.65 -39.76 -4.83
C PHE A 766 0.94 -40.03 -6.17
N ASN A 767 0.10 -39.11 -6.67
CA ASN A 767 -0.60 -39.25 -7.95
C ASN A 767 -0.28 -38.08 -8.89
N GLY A 768 -0.20 -38.34 -10.21
CA GLY A 768 0.01 -37.34 -11.26
C GLY A 768 1.45 -36.82 -11.41
N ASP A 769 1.60 -35.67 -12.08
CA ASP A 769 2.89 -35.02 -12.43
C ASP A 769 3.72 -34.53 -11.23
N TYR A 770 3.14 -34.54 -10.03
CA TYR A 770 3.79 -34.19 -8.76
C TYR A 770 4.40 -35.41 -8.04
N SER A 771 4.45 -36.57 -8.71
CA SER A 771 5.08 -37.79 -8.19
C SER A 771 6.58 -37.83 -8.51
N TYR A 772 7.35 -38.43 -7.59
CA TYR A 772 8.77 -38.69 -7.81
C TYR A 772 8.96 -40.00 -8.55
N ASN A 773 9.71 -39.95 -9.65
CA ASN A 773 10.25 -41.15 -10.27
C ASN A 773 11.65 -41.41 -9.71
N LEU A 774 11.79 -42.41 -8.83
CA LEU A 774 13.05 -42.73 -8.14
C LEU A 774 14.18 -43.06 -9.12
N PHE A 775 13.90 -43.71 -10.25
CA PHE A 775 14.91 -44.01 -11.28
C PHE A 775 15.43 -42.75 -11.97
N LYS A 776 14.53 -41.79 -12.25
CA LYS A 776 14.89 -40.52 -12.90
C LYS A 776 15.40 -39.47 -11.90
N LEU A 777 15.43 -39.77 -10.60
CA LEU A 777 15.72 -38.81 -9.54
C LEU A 777 17.11 -38.16 -9.67
N PRO A 778 18.24 -38.90 -9.85
CA PRO A 778 19.55 -38.27 -10.00
C PRO A 778 19.60 -37.35 -11.22
N TYR A 779 19.05 -37.81 -12.35
CA TYR A 779 18.98 -37.04 -13.59
C TYR A 779 18.14 -35.76 -13.43
N ASN A 780 16.97 -35.85 -12.80
CA ASN A 780 16.10 -34.71 -12.54
C ASN A 780 16.79 -33.69 -11.62
N VAL A 781 17.41 -34.15 -10.53
CA VAL A 781 18.10 -33.27 -9.56
C VAL A 781 19.16 -32.44 -10.27
N LEU A 782 19.98 -33.06 -11.12
CA LEU A 782 21.05 -32.40 -11.84
C LEU A 782 20.53 -31.41 -12.88
N GLY A 783 19.63 -31.88 -13.75
CA GLY A 783 19.01 -31.04 -14.77
C GLY A 783 18.29 -29.85 -14.14
N ASN A 784 17.49 -30.07 -13.10
CA ASN A 784 16.73 -29.02 -12.43
C ASN A 784 17.65 -28.04 -11.70
N THR A 785 18.75 -28.50 -11.08
CA THR A 785 19.75 -27.59 -10.46
C THR A 785 20.31 -26.62 -11.50
N ILE A 786 20.72 -27.13 -12.67
CA ILE A 786 21.22 -26.30 -13.78
C ILE A 786 20.12 -25.37 -14.28
N GLY A 787 18.90 -25.89 -14.48
CA GLY A 787 17.76 -25.12 -14.93
C GLY A 787 17.44 -23.92 -14.04
N TYR A 788 17.43 -24.12 -12.71
CA TYR A 788 17.21 -23.04 -11.76
C TYR A 788 18.38 -22.03 -11.72
N LEU A 789 19.63 -22.48 -11.87
CA LEU A 789 20.78 -21.56 -11.97
C LEU A 789 20.68 -20.68 -13.22
N PHE A 790 20.29 -21.26 -14.36
CA PHE A 790 20.09 -20.51 -15.61
C PHE A 790 18.88 -19.57 -15.51
N LEU A 791 17.81 -20.00 -14.83
CA LEU A 791 16.64 -19.16 -14.58
C LEU A 791 17.01 -17.93 -13.74
N ASP A 792 17.77 -18.09 -12.67
CA ASP A 792 18.24 -16.95 -11.86
C ASP A 792 19.25 -16.07 -12.63
N LEU A 793 20.09 -16.66 -13.47
CA LEU A 793 21.12 -15.92 -14.21
C LEU A 793 20.57 -15.13 -15.41
N LEU A 794 19.69 -15.74 -16.22
CA LEU A 794 19.23 -15.20 -17.50
C LEU A 794 17.73 -14.83 -17.51
N GLY A 795 17.00 -15.18 -16.45
CA GLY A 795 15.55 -14.96 -16.37
C GLY A 795 14.73 -16.03 -17.10
N PRO A 796 13.40 -15.85 -17.20
CA PRO A 796 12.50 -16.85 -17.79
C PRO A 796 12.80 -17.24 -19.23
N GLN A 797 13.56 -16.42 -19.97
CA GLN A 797 14.01 -16.74 -21.33
C GLN A 797 14.86 -18.01 -21.37
N SER A 798 15.53 -18.37 -20.27
CA SER A 798 16.28 -19.61 -20.19
C SER A 798 15.39 -20.86 -20.17
N LEU A 799 14.10 -20.75 -19.87
CA LEU A 799 13.18 -21.89 -19.80
C LEU A 799 13.05 -22.58 -21.15
N PHE A 800 12.98 -21.82 -22.25
CA PHE A 800 12.95 -22.39 -23.61
C PHE A 800 14.21 -23.21 -23.92
N VAL A 801 15.38 -22.66 -23.61
CA VAL A 801 16.67 -23.36 -23.80
C VAL A 801 16.74 -24.61 -22.94
N TYR A 802 16.30 -24.50 -21.68
CA TYR A 802 16.24 -25.60 -20.74
C TYR A 802 15.30 -26.72 -21.21
N GLU A 803 14.11 -26.40 -21.71
CA GLU A 803 13.15 -27.37 -22.25
C GLU A 803 13.72 -28.09 -23.47
N GLY A 804 14.38 -27.36 -24.39
CA GLY A 804 15.09 -27.93 -25.52
C GLY A 804 16.18 -28.91 -25.10
N LEU A 805 17.06 -28.49 -24.17
CA LEU A 805 18.12 -29.34 -23.62
C LEU A 805 17.56 -30.56 -22.89
N ARG A 806 16.47 -30.40 -22.15
CA ARG A 806 15.82 -31.48 -21.40
C ARG A 806 15.15 -32.48 -22.35
N SER A 807 14.51 -32.01 -23.42
CA SER A 807 13.93 -32.83 -24.47
C SER A 807 14.99 -33.66 -25.19
N PHE A 808 16.07 -33.01 -25.62
CA PHE A 808 17.22 -33.69 -26.23
C PHE A 808 17.83 -34.75 -25.29
N SER A 809 18.07 -34.37 -24.03
CA SER A 809 18.69 -35.26 -23.04
C SER A 809 17.77 -36.44 -22.67
N ARG A 810 16.44 -36.28 -22.72
CA ARG A 810 15.47 -37.37 -22.58
C ARG A 810 15.51 -38.34 -23.76
N ASN A 811 15.65 -37.83 -24.98
CA ASN A 811 15.72 -38.63 -26.20
C ASN A 811 17.05 -39.40 -26.33
N HIS A 812 18.11 -38.93 -25.66
CA HIS A 812 19.46 -39.53 -25.70
C HIS A 812 20.00 -39.91 -24.31
N MET A 813 19.16 -40.53 -23.48
CA MET A 813 19.46 -40.79 -22.07
C MET A 813 20.76 -41.59 -21.82
N LEU A 814 21.11 -42.53 -22.72
CA LEU A 814 22.33 -43.36 -22.62
C LEU A 814 23.63 -42.54 -22.73
N ILE A 815 23.59 -41.39 -23.40
CA ILE A 815 24.74 -40.47 -23.56
C ILE A 815 24.66 -39.35 -22.52
N ALA A 816 23.46 -38.83 -22.28
CA ALA A 816 23.23 -37.70 -21.38
C ALA A 816 23.62 -38.02 -19.93
N VAL A 817 23.36 -39.24 -19.45
CA VAL A 817 23.66 -39.64 -18.06
C VAL A 817 25.18 -39.67 -17.77
N PRO A 818 26.03 -40.40 -18.54
CA PRO A 818 27.48 -40.36 -18.35
C PRO A 818 28.09 -38.97 -18.50
N LEU A 819 27.63 -38.20 -19.49
CA LEU A 819 28.10 -36.83 -19.72
C LEU A 819 27.77 -35.92 -18.52
N SER A 820 26.57 -36.05 -17.95
CA SER A 820 26.16 -35.30 -16.76
C SER A 820 27.08 -35.62 -15.57
N PHE A 821 27.38 -36.90 -15.34
CA PHE A 821 28.32 -37.31 -14.28
C PHE A 821 29.74 -36.79 -14.51
N ALA A 822 30.24 -36.83 -15.76
CA ALA A 822 31.55 -36.29 -16.11
C ALA A 822 31.62 -34.77 -15.87
N LEU A 823 30.58 -34.03 -16.26
CA LEU A 823 30.49 -32.58 -16.01
C LEU A 823 30.46 -32.28 -14.51
N ILE A 824 29.67 -33.01 -13.72
CA ILE A 824 29.62 -32.83 -12.26
C ILE A 824 30.97 -33.11 -11.62
N PHE A 825 31.63 -34.20 -12.03
CA PHE A 825 32.95 -34.52 -11.52
C PHE A 825 33.96 -33.41 -11.85
N GLY A 826 33.92 -32.88 -13.08
CA GLY A 826 34.68 -31.71 -13.50
C GLY A 826 34.38 -30.48 -12.65
N PHE A 827 33.11 -30.15 -12.41
CA PHE A 827 32.68 -29.03 -11.56
C PHE A 827 33.11 -29.20 -10.10
N ILE A 828 33.08 -30.43 -9.55
CA ILE A 828 33.55 -30.71 -8.19
C ILE A 828 35.06 -30.51 -8.10
N ILE A 829 35.83 -30.97 -9.08
CA ILE A 829 37.29 -30.77 -9.12
C ILE A 829 37.61 -29.27 -9.24
N ALA A 830 37.00 -28.59 -10.22
CA ALA A 830 37.18 -27.15 -10.42
C ALA A 830 36.80 -26.36 -9.15
N GLY A 831 35.66 -26.69 -8.55
CA GLY A 831 35.19 -26.12 -7.30
C GLY A 831 36.19 -26.34 -6.16
N LYS A 832 36.74 -27.55 -6.00
CA LYS A 832 37.78 -27.83 -4.99
C LYS A 832 39.04 -27.00 -5.22
N ILE A 833 39.49 -26.86 -6.47
CA ILE A 833 40.68 -26.06 -6.82
C ILE A 833 40.43 -24.57 -6.49
N ILE A 834 39.26 -24.04 -6.87
CA ILE A 834 38.88 -22.64 -6.61
C ILE A 834 38.77 -22.38 -5.10
N LEU A 835 38.07 -23.26 -4.36
CA LEU A 835 37.86 -23.12 -2.92
C LEU A 835 39.16 -23.23 -2.10
N ARG A 836 40.20 -23.90 -2.61
CA ARG A 836 41.53 -23.95 -1.98
C ARG A 836 42.27 -22.61 -2.06
N LYS A 837 41.98 -21.80 -3.08
CA LYS A 837 42.58 -20.46 -3.27
C LYS A 837 41.84 -19.36 -2.51
N MET A 838 40.69 -19.66 -1.89
CA MET A 838 39.88 -18.70 -1.16
C MET A 838 40.24 -18.66 0.33
N ASP A 839 40.07 -17.50 0.95
CA ASP A 839 40.18 -17.38 2.40
C ASP A 839 39.02 -18.13 3.10
N GLU A 840 39.17 -18.38 4.41
CA GLU A 840 38.16 -19.13 5.16
C GLU A 840 36.79 -18.44 5.13
N LYS A 841 36.77 -17.11 5.13
CA LYS A 841 35.55 -16.31 5.11
C LYS A 841 34.77 -16.51 3.81
N ASP A 842 35.43 -16.39 2.66
CA ASP A 842 34.76 -16.53 1.38
C ASP A 842 34.39 -17.98 1.11
N ARG A 843 35.22 -18.96 1.54
CA ARG A 843 34.85 -20.38 1.47
C ARG A 843 33.58 -20.70 2.25
N LYS A 844 33.43 -20.17 3.47
CA LYS A 844 32.19 -20.31 4.26
C LYS A 844 31.00 -19.67 3.56
N THR A 845 31.21 -18.52 2.94
CA THR A 845 30.18 -17.80 2.19
C THR A 845 29.71 -18.57 0.95
N VAL A 846 30.65 -19.13 0.17
CA VAL A 846 30.33 -19.98 -0.98
C VAL A 846 29.58 -21.24 -0.55
N PHE A 847 30.07 -21.93 0.48
CA PHE A 847 29.43 -23.14 0.97
C PHE A 847 28.03 -22.85 1.52
N PHE A 848 27.84 -21.74 2.25
CA PHE A 848 26.52 -21.30 2.70
C PHE A 848 25.60 -20.97 1.52
N GLY A 849 26.04 -20.15 0.56
CA GLY A 849 25.23 -19.76 -0.60
C GLY A 849 24.78 -20.95 -1.45
N PHE A 850 25.70 -21.86 -1.76
CA PHE A 850 25.40 -23.07 -2.52
C PHE A 850 24.48 -24.03 -1.74
N SER A 851 24.76 -24.28 -0.46
CA SER A 851 23.90 -25.15 0.35
C SER A 851 22.52 -24.55 0.59
N PHE A 852 22.43 -23.22 0.74
CA PHE A 852 21.14 -22.52 0.84
C PHE A 852 20.33 -22.71 -0.44
N PHE A 853 20.94 -22.52 -1.61
CA PHE A 853 20.31 -22.74 -2.91
C PHE A 853 19.76 -24.17 -3.03
N MET A 854 20.59 -25.18 -2.71
CA MET A 854 20.19 -26.59 -2.80
C MET A 854 19.12 -26.98 -1.78
N ILE A 855 19.22 -26.54 -0.53
CA ILE A 855 18.23 -26.85 0.52
C ILE A 855 16.89 -26.20 0.20
N ALA A 856 16.89 -24.96 -0.29
CA ALA A 856 15.66 -24.26 -0.68
C ALA A 856 14.94 -24.95 -1.86
N LEU A 857 15.68 -25.60 -2.77
CA LEU A 857 15.10 -26.36 -3.89
C LEU A 857 14.83 -27.83 -3.57
N LEU A 858 15.23 -28.33 -2.40
CA LEU A 858 15.17 -29.76 -2.06
C LEU A 858 13.81 -30.43 -2.39
N PRO A 859 12.64 -29.82 -2.10
CA PRO A 859 11.34 -30.40 -2.43
C PRO A 859 10.97 -30.41 -3.92
N PHE A 860 11.77 -29.77 -4.78
CA PHE A 860 11.46 -29.55 -6.19
C PHE A 860 12.50 -30.14 -7.14
N LEU A 861 13.73 -30.36 -6.68
CA LEU A 861 14.82 -30.88 -7.52
C LEU A 861 14.50 -32.24 -8.16
N GLY A 862 13.73 -33.10 -7.48
CA GLY A 862 13.37 -34.41 -8.01
C GLY A 862 12.23 -34.43 -9.04
N LEU A 863 11.55 -33.29 -9.25
CA LEU A 863 10.37 -33.21 -10.11
C LEU A 863 10.69 -33.35 -11.61
N GLY A 864 9.65 -33.71 -12.36
CA GLY A 864 9.73 -33.92 -13.80
C GLY A 864 10.00 -32.66 -14.63
N ASN A 865 9.83 -31.46 -14.10
CA ASN A 865 10.18 -30.20 -14.75
C ASN A 865 10.45 -29.10 -13.71
N ILE A 866 10.96 -27.94 -14.14
CA ILE A 866 11.10 -26.74 -13.31
C ILE A 866 9.95 -25.76 -13.56
N THR A 867 9.73 -24.84 -12.61
CA THR A 867 8.79 -23.73 -12.76
C THR A 867 9.32 -22.52 -12.01
N SER A 868 8.99 -21.32 -12.47
CA SER A 868 9.65 -20.11 -12.00
C SER A 868 9.39 -19.80 -10.52
N ARG A 869 8.16 -20.01 -10.04
CA ARG A 869 7.76 -19.88 -8.62
C ARG A 869 8.53 -20.72 -7.59
N TYR A 870 9.27 -21.77 -7.99
CA TYR A 870 10.07 -22.54 -7.04
C TYR A 870 11.43 -21.91 -6.75
N SER A 871 11.86 -20.94 -7.55
CA SER A 871 13.19 -20.31 -7.46
C SER A 871 13.29 -19.17 -6.44
N TYR A 872 12.17 -18.65 -5.93
CA TYR A 872 12.15 -17.44 -5.11
C TYR A 872 13.04 -17.51 -3.87
N LEU A 873 12.87 -18.54 -3.03
CA LEU A 873 13.71 -18.69 -1.83
C LEU A 873 15.15 -19.09 -2.21
N SER A 874 15.34 -19.94 -3.21
CA SER A 874 16.67 -20.42 -3.60
C SER A 874 17.55 -19.33 -4.20
N SER A 875 16.95 -18.36 -4.87
CA SER A 875 17.66 -17.23 -5.48
C SER A 875 18.47 -16.42 -4.46
N VAL A 876 18.12 -16.48 -3.16
CA VAL A 876 18.96 -15.96 -2.06
C VAL A 876 20.37 -16.56 -2.08
N GLY A 877 20.47 -17.88 -2.26
CA GLY A 877 21.77 -18.56 -2.37
C GLY A 877 22.52 -18.13 -3.63
N PHE A 878 21.80 -18.00 -4.75
CA PHE A 878 22.36 -17.52 -6.02
C PHE A 878 22.94 -16.10 -5.91
N VAL A 879 22.20 -15.12 -5.37
CA VAL A 879 22.68 -13.73 -5.30
C VAL A 879 23.91 -13.58 -4.40
N ILE A 880 24.02 -14.39 -3.34
CA ILE A 880 25.22 -14.44 -2.48
C ILE A 880 26.43 -14.88 -3.31
N LEU A 881 26.28 -15.97 -4.07
CA LEU A 881 27.34 -16.51 -4.91
C LEU A 881 27.72 -15.54 -6.03
N PHE A 882 26.72 -14.97 -6.71
CA PHE A 882 26.93 -14.06 -7.84
C PHE A 882 27.58 -12.75 -7.41
N ALA A 883 27.13 -12.14 -6.30
CA ALA A 883 27.75 -10.92 -5.78
C ALA A 883 29.20 -11.15 -5.31
N LEU A 884 29.48 -12.31 -4.70
CA LEU A 884 30.84 -12.69 -4.31
C LEU A 884 31.72 -12.93 -5.55
N MET A 885 31.16 -13.56 -6.60
CA MET A 885 31.84 -13.74 -7.88
C MET A 885 32.22 -12.39 -8.48
N LEU A 886 31.30 -11.44 -8.58
CA LEU A 886 31.58 -10.09 -9.09
C LEU A 886 32.68 -9.39 -8.27
N LYS A 887 32.63 -9.50 -6.93
CA LYS A 887 33.67 -8.96 -6.04
C LYS A 887 35.03 -9.60 -6.32
N LYS A 888 35.10 -10.91 -6.53
CA LYS A 888 36.36 -11.62 -6.81
C LYS A 888 36.90 -11.33 -8.20
N THR A 889 36.03 -11.23 -9.20
CA THR A 889 36.40 -10.81 -10.54
C THR A 889 36.97 -9.39 -10.52
N TYR A 890 36.37 -8.47 -9.77
CA TYR A 890 36.91 -7.12 -9.60
C TYR A 890 38.33 -7.16 -9.01
N VAL A 891 38.53 -7.88 -7.90
CA VAL A 891 39.86 -7.99 -7.26
C VAL A 891 40.89 -8.61 -8.20
N TYR A 892 40.51 -9.63 -8.97
CA TYR A 892 41.38 -10.26 -9.94
C TYR A 892 41.76 -9.29 -11.08
N LEU A 893 40.78 -8.59 -11.68
CA LEU A 893 41.03 -7.63 -12.76
C LEU A 893 41.95 -6.49 -12.31
N VAL A 894 41.78 -5.98 -11.09
CA VAL A 894 42.66 -4.96 -10.50
C VAL A 894 44.07 -5.52 -10.21
N SER A 895 44.23 -6.83 -10.06
CA SER A 895 45.55 -7.45 -9.85
C SER A 895 46.35 -7.62 -11.13
N ILE A 896 45.69 -7.70 -12.30
CA ILE A 896 46.34 -7.90 -13.60
C ILE A 896 46.39 -6.63 -14.46
N SER A 897 45.64 -5.59 -14.11
CA SER A 897 45.43 -4.36 -14.91
C SER A 897 45.18 -3.16 -13.99
N ASP A 898 45.14 -1.95 -14.56
CA ASP A 898 44.79 -0.73 -13.83
C ASP A 898 43.38 -0.81 -13.19
N ARG A 899 43.23 -0.19 -12.00
CA ARG A 899 41.99 -0.05 -11.27
C ARG A 899 40.85 0.51 -12.12
N TYR A 900 41.10 1.47 -13.00
CA TYR A 900 40.07 2.05 -13.87
C TYR A 900 39.50 1.01 -14.84
N ILE A 901 40.33 0.16 -15.43
CA ILE A 901 39.91 -0.92 -16.34
C ILE A 901 39.13 -2.00 -15.57
N GLY A 902 39.59 -2.37 -14.37
CA GLY A 902 38.87 -3.29 -13.50
C GLY A 902 37.50 -2.78 -13.08
N THR A 903 37.39 -1.50 -12.70
CA THR A 903 36.13 -0.85 -12.36
C THR A 903 35.20 -0.75 -13.59
N ALA A 904 35.71 -0.28 -14.73
CA ALA A 904 34.92 -0.16 -15.95
C ALA A 904 34.36 -1.52 -16.41
N SER A 905 35.18 -2.57 -16.42
CA SER A 905 34.76 -3.93 -16.77
C SER A 905 33.62 -4.43 -15.89
N ILE A 906 33.71 -4.23 -14.57
CA ILE A 906 32.66 -4.66 -13.63
C ILE A 906 31.40 -3.83 -13.79
N ILE A 907 31.52 -2.53 -14.04
CA ILE A 907 30.37 -1.67 -14.36
C ILE A 907 29.67 -2.17 -15.62
N ILE A 908 30.41 -2.48 -16.69
CA ILE A 908 29.84 -3.01 -17.94
C ILE A 908 29.14 -4.35 -17.70
N ILE A 909 29.79 -5.32 -17.03
CA ILE A 909 29.18 -6.62 -16.70
C ILE A 909 27.89 -6.42 -15.90
N THR A 910 27.91 -5.51 -14.93
CA THR A 910 26.74 -5.21 -14.10
C THR A 910 25.62 -4.55 -14.91
N ILE A 911 25.94 -3.58 -15.79
CA ILE A 911 24.95 -2.92 -16.65
C ILE A 911 24.32 -3.92 -17.60
N VAL A 912 25.12 -4.78 -18.25
CA VAL A 912 24.61 -5.80 -19.17
C VAL A 912 23.69 -6.77 -18.43
N TYR A 913 24.12 -7.25 -17.26
CA TYR A 913 23.30 -8.14 -16.43
C TYR A 913 21.97 -7.47 -16.00
N LEU A 914 22.04 -6.23 -15.51
CA LEU A 914 20.84 -5.47 -15.13
C LEU A 914 19.93 -5.23 -16.33
N ALA A 915 20.46 -4.95 -17.51
CA ALA A 915 19.66 -4.77 -18.73
C ALA A 915 18.91 -6.05 -19.10
N VAL A 916 19.55 -7.22 -19.04
CA VAL A 916 18.90 -8.53 -19.28
C VAL A 916 17.76 -8.75 -18.28
N GLN A 917 18.01 -8.52 -16.99
CA GLN A 917 17.01 -8.72 -15.95
C GLN A 917 15.84 -7.73 -16.04
N LEU A 918 16.12 -6.45 -16.34
CA LEU A 918 15.09 -5.44 -16.53
C LEU A 918 14.24 -5.71 -17.77
N PHE A 919 14.83 -6.17 -18.87
CA PHE A 919 14.09 -6.59 -20.06
C PHE A 919 13.21 -7.80 -19.76
N GLY A 920 13.72 -8.79 -19.02
CA GLY A 920 12.96 -9.92 -18.52
C GLY A 920 11.76 -9.48 -17.68
N LEU A 921 11.97 -8.58 -16.71
CA LEU A 921 10.91 -8.03 -15.87
C LEU A 921 9.85 -7.26 -16.68
N GLN A 922 10.25 -6.45 -17.66
CA GLN A 922 9.31 -5.75 -18.54
C GLN A 922 8.46 -6.72 -19.37
N LYS A 923 9.03 -7.84 -19.83
CA LYS A 923 8.28 -8.89 -20.51
C LYS A 923 7.24 -9.50 -19.56
N ILE A 924 7.64 -9.89 -18.35
CA ILE A 924 6.74 -10.46 -17.33
C ILE A 924 5.58 -9.49 -17.04
N HIS A 925 5.84 -8.19 -16.91
CA HIS A 925 4.78 -7.17 -16.76
C HIS A 925 3.75 -7.21 -17.87
N ARG A 926 4.20 -7.28 -19.13
CA ARG A 926 3.29 -7.36 -20.29
C ARG A 926 2.53 -8.67 -20.33
N ASP A 927 3.19 -9.79 -20.06
CA ASP A 927 2.60 -11.14 -20.09
C ASP A 927 1.47 -11.24 -19.07
N TRP A 928 1.71 -10.84 -17.81
CA TRP A 928 0.72 -10.89 -16.72
C TRP A 928 -0.40 -9.88 -16.88
N LYS A 929 -0.11 -8.67 -17.35
CA LYS A 929 -1.16 -7.69 -17.65
C LYS A 929 -2.09 -8.20 -18.75
N SER A 930 -1.52 -8.72 -19.84
CA SER A 930 -2.29 -9.26 -20.96
C SER A 930 -3.10 -10.49 -20.55
N ALA A 931 -2.53 -11.38 -19.71
CA ALA A 931 -3.26 -12.53 -19.17
C ALA A 931 -4.48 -12.09 -18.33
N GLY A 932 -4.31 -11.09 -17.45
CA GLY A 932 -5.43 -10.51 -16.71
C GLY A 932 -6.48 -9.86 -17.62
N ASP A 933 -6.04 -9.11 -18.63
CA ASP A 933 -6.93 -8.47 -19.61
C ASP A 933 -7.72 -9.52 -20.41
N MET A 934 -7.10 -10.65 -20.78
CA MET A 934 -7.78 -11.79 -21.40
C MET A 934 -8.84 -12.39 -20.48
N SER A 935 -8.51 -12.65 -19.20
CA SER A 935 -9.48 -13.15 -18.22
C SER A 935 -10.65 -12.19 -18.00
N LYS A 936 -10.38 -10.88 -18.01
CA LYS A 936 -11.41 -9.84 -17.91
C LYS A 936 -12.31 -9.78 -19.14
N LYS A 937 -11.71 -9.77 -20.34
CA LYS A 937 -12.41 -9.77 -21.64
C LYS A 937 -13.30 -11.00 -21.77
N PHE A 938 -12.81 -12.17 -21.38
CA PHE A 938 -13.57 -13.41 -21.32
C PHE A 938 -14.90 -13.21 -20.56
N LEU A 939 -14.84 -12.77 -19.30
CA LEU A 939 -16.02 -12.58 -18.47
C LEU A 939 -17.02 -11.63 -19.13
N ILE A 940 -16.55 -10.45 -19.55
CA ILE A 940 -17.40 -9.44 -20.21
C ILE A 940 -18.07 -10.03 -21.46
N SER A 941 -17.32 -10.76 -22.28
CA SER A 941 -17.87 -11.33 -23.50
C SER A 941 -18.88 -12.45 -23.28
N VAL A 942 -18.71 -13.30 -22.26
CA VAL A 942 -19.72 -14.33 -21.92
C VAL A 942 -21.00 -13.66 -21.40
N GLU A 943 -20.86 -12.61 -20.59
CA GLU A 943 -21.99 -11.87 -20.01
C GLU A 943 -22.90 -11.23 -21.05
N GLN A 944 -22.33 -10.79 -22.19
CA GLN A 944 -23.10 -10.24 -23.30
C GLN A 944 -24.21 -11.20 -23.78
N TYR A 945 -23.98 -12.51 -23.73
CA TYR A 945 -24.93 -13.52 -24.17
C TYR A 945 -25.93 -13.93 -23.07
N SER A 946 -25.81 -13.37 -21.87
CA SER A 946 -26.66 -13.74 -20.73
C SER A 946 -28.14 -13.48 -20.98
N LYS A 947 -28.97 -14.34 -20.38
CA LYS A 947 -30.44 -14.28 -20.40
C LYS A 947 -30.98 -14.48 -18.98
N ASP A 948 -32.17 -13.96 -18.67
CA ASP A 948 -32.70 -13.99 -17.30
C ASP A 948 -32.91 -15.40 -16.73
N PHE A 949 -33.25 -16.38 -17.57
CA PHE A 949 -33.44 -17.78 -17.13
C PHE A 949 -32.12 -18.48 -16.74
N TRP A 950 -30.97 -17.97 -17.18
CA TRP A 950 -29.65 -18.56 -16.91
C TRP A 950 -29.29 -18.60 -15.42
N ILE A 951 -29.99 -17.83 -14.59
CA ILE A 951 -29.74 -17.77 -13.15
C ILE A 951 -30.37 -18.96 -12.42
N ARG A 952 -31.41 -19.61 -12.99
CA ARG A 952 -32.26 -20.58 -12.28
C ARG A 952 -32.23 -21.99 -12.88
N ASP A 953 -31.98 -22.11 -14.18
CA ASP A 953 -32.09 -23.40 -14.89
C ASP A 953 -30.75 -24.14 -14.97
N SER A 954 -30.81 -25.44 -15.29
CA SER A 954 -29.63 -26.24 -15.61
C SER A 954 -28.98 -25.73 -16.90
N LEU A 955 -27.70 -25.37 -16.86
CA LEU A 955 -26.95 -24.80 -17.99
C LEU A 955 -25.69 -25.61 -18.27
N GLN A 956 -25.35 -25.74 -19.55
CA GLN A 956 -24.11 -26.40 -19.96
C GLN A 956 -23.33 -25.51 -20.93
N PHE A 957 -22.13 -25.11 -20.55
CA PHE A 957 -21.24 -24.32 -21.41
C PHE A 957 -20.09 -25.17 -21.92
N TYR A 958 -19.89 -25.16 -23.24
CA TYR A 958 -18.78 -25.83 -23.90
C TYR A 958 -17.84 -24.78 -24.46
N PHE A 959 -16.59 -24.75 -24.00
CA PHE A 959 -15.58 -23.81 -24.46
C PHE A 959 -14.56 -24.49 -25.36
N VAL A 960 -14.25 -23.87 -26.50
CA VAL A 960 -13.26 -24.34 -27.47
C VAL A 960 -12.13 -23.34 -27.62
N GLY A 961 -10.89 -23.83 -27.65
CA GLY A 961 -9.69 -23.00 -27.84
C GLY A 961 -9.24 -22.23 -26.59
N GLN A 962 -9.55 -22.74 -25.39
CA GLN A 962 -9.20 -22.11 -24.11
C GLN A 962 -7.69 -21.78 -24.02
N PRO A 963 -7.31 -20.51 -23.82
CA PRO A 963 -5.92 -20.13 -23.62
C PRO A 963 -5.46 -20.55 -22.22
N ILE A 964 -4.45 -21.42 -22.15
CA ILE A 964 -3.86 -21.86 -20.87
C ILE A 964 -2.88 -20.81 -20.34
N ARG A 965 -2.07 -20.21 -21.23
CA ARG A 965 -1.06 -19.20 -20.91
C ARG A 965 -0.99 -18.10 -21.96
N ASN A 966 -0.48 -16.95 -21.56
CA ASN A 966 -0.01 -15.88 -22.43
C ASN A 966 1.43 -15.52 -22.05
N GLY A 967 2.39 -15.88 -22.91
CA GLY A 967 3.81 -15.85 -22.54
C GLY A 967 4.07 -16.74 -21.32
N GLU A 968 4.71 -16.17 -20.28
CA GLU A 968 4.95 -16.88 -19.01
C GLU A 968 3.79 -16.81 -18.02
N ALA A 969 2.74 -16.03 -18.30
CA ALA A 969 1.62 -15.83 -17.40
C ALA A 969 0.49 -16.83 -17.63
N TRP A 970 -0.15 -17.27 -16.54
CA TRP A 970 -1.31 -18.16 -16.58
C TRP A 970 -2.59 -17.40 -16.95
N VAL A 971 -3.45 -17.97 -17.79
CA VAL A 971 -4.78 -17.40 -18.12
C VAL A 971 -5.87 -18.30 -17.56
N TRP A 972 -6.08 -19.47 -18.17
CA TRP A 972 -7.03 -20.48 -17.70
C TRP A 972 -6.40 -21.88 -17.63
N PRO A 973 -5.37 -22.15 -16.80
CA PRO A 973 -4.95 -23.54 -16.54
C PRO A 973 -6.02 -24.31 -15.75
N VAL A 974 -6.67 -23.63 -14.80
CA VAL A 974 -7.84 -24.04 -14.02
C VAL A 974 -8.66 -22.78 -13.67
N GLY A 975 -9.77 -22.94 -12.93
CA GLY A 975 -10.54 -21.80 -12.39
C GLY A 975 -11.59 -21.19 -13.34
N LEU A 976 -11.67 -21.63 -14.60
CA LEU A 976 -12.66 -21.12 -15.58
C LEU A 976 -14.11 -21.29 -15.08
N LYS A 977 -14.44 -22.50 -14.59
CA LYS A 977 -15.76 -22.81 -13.99
C LYS A 977 -16.06 -21.92 -12.78
N ASP A 978 -15.05 -21.68 -11.96
CA ASP A 978 -15.18 -20.90 -10.73
C ASP A 978 -15.45 -19.42 -11.02
N ALA A 979 -14.78 -18.86 -12.02
CA ALA A 979 -15.01 -17.49 -12.49
C ALA A 979 -16.44 -17.30 -13.02
N LEU A 980 -16.95 -18.26 -13.79
CA LEU A 980 -18.33 -18.25 -14.29
C LEU A 980 -19.35 -18.37 -13.15
N TRP A 981 -19.06 -19.18 -12.12
CA TRP A 981 -19.94 -19.28 -10.95
C TRP A 981 -20.11 -17.94 -10.22
N PHE A 982 -19.06 -17.12 -10.10
CA PHE A 982 -19.19 -15.78 -9.51
C PHE A 982 -20.12 -14.85 -10.31
N THR A 983 -20.06 -14.98 -11.63
CA THR A 983 -20.81 -14.13 -12.57
C THR A 983 -22.29 -14.51 -12.63
N PHE A 984 -22.58 -15.82 -12.76
CA PHE A 984 -23.95 -16.31 -12.92
C PHE A 984 -24.62 -16.73 -11.61
N LYS A 985 -23.84 -17.05 -10.56
CA LYS A 985 -24.31 -17.61 -9.27
C LYS A 985 -25.22 -18.83 -9.42
N ASN A 986 -25.10 -19.55 -10.53
CA ASN A 986 -25.91 -20.73 -10.82
C ASN A 986 -25.22 -22.00 -10.31
N PRO A 987 -25.80 -22.73 -9.33
CA PRO A 987 -25.22 -23.96 -8.80
C PRO A 987 -25.28 -25.14 -9.78
N ASN A 988 -26.17 -25.08 -10.78
CA ASN A 988 -26.41 -26.10 -11.78
C ASN A 988 -25.62 -25.88 -13.08
N LEU A 989 -24.69 -24.91 -13.10
CA LEU A 989 -23.84 -24.63 -14.26
C LEU A 989 -22.76 -25.72 -14.43
N ALA A 990 -22.85 -26.47 -15.51
CA ALA A 990 -21.81 -27.38 -15.97
C ALA A 990 -20.94 -26.68 -17.02
N VAL A 991 -19.62 -26.82 -16.90
CA VAL A 991 -18.64 -26.20 -17.79
C VAL A 991 -17.73 -27.29 -18.32
N TYR A 992 -17.63 -27.37 -19.64
CA TYR A 992 -16.83 -28.35 -20.39
C TYR A 992 -15.86 -27.60 -21.30
N THR A 993 -14.66 -28.17 -21.45
CA THR A 993 -13.61 -27.63 -22.31
C THR A 993 -13.27 -28.69 -23.36
N VAL A 994 -13.42 -28.33 -24.63
CA VAL A 994 -13.35 -29.26 -25.76
C VAL A 994 -12.30 -28.74 -26.76
N SER A 995 -11.56 -29.66 -27.37
CA SER A 995 -10.50 -29.31 -28.32
C SER A 995 -11.01 -28.87 -29.69
N ASP A 996 -12.18 -29.36 -30.11
CA ASP A 996 -12.75 -29.15 -31.44
C ASP A 996 -14.20 -28.64 -31.39
N ILE A 997 -14.53 -27.75 -32.34
CA ILE A 997 -15.85 -27.10 -32.43
C ILE A 997 -16.95 -28.08 -32.81
N ASN A 998 -16.70 -29.00 -33.74
CA ASN A 998 -17.72 -29.97 -34.16
C ASN A 998 -18.07 -30.91 -33.01
N SER A 999 -17.05 -31.40 -32.30
CA SER A 999 -17.26 -32.23 -31.11
C SER A 999 -18.06 -31.51 -30.03
N ALA A 1000 -17.79 -30.22 -29.79
CA ALA A 1000 -18.55 -29.42 -28.83
C ALA A 1000 -20.02 -29.26 -29.26
N LEU A 1001 -20.28 -28.96 -30.54
CA LEU A 1001 -21.64 -28.83 -31.08
C LEU A 1001 -22.42 -30.15 -31.06
N ASP A 1002 -21.74 -31.28 -31.29
CA ASP A 1002 -22.36 -32.61 -31.24
C ASP A 1002 -22.73 -33.01 -29.80
N GLN A 1003 -21.88 -32.68 -28.82
CA GLN A 1003 -22.19 -32.89 -27.39
C GLN A 1003 -23.29 -31.96 -26.88
N ALA A 1004 -23.38 -30.73 -27.40
CA ALA A 1004 -24.44 -29.78 -27.06
C ALA A 1004 -25.80 -30.12 -27.71
N LYS A 1005 -25.84 -31.06 -28.66
CA LYS A 1005 -27.03 -31.37 -29.45
C LYS A 1005 -28.14 -31.97 -28.59
N GLY A 1006 -29.35 -31.39 -28.70
CA GLY A 1006 -30.55 -31.91 -28.05
C GLY A 1006 -30.84 -31.36 -26.64
N VAL A 1007 -29.98 -30.50 -26.11
CA VAL A 1007 -30.17 -29.82 -24.82
C VAL A 1007 -30.38 -28.33 -25.08
N ALA A 1008 -31.59 -27.83 -24.85
CA ALA A 1008 -31.94 -26.43 -25.15
C ALA A 1008 -31.19 -25.39 -24.30
N SER A 1009 -30.56 -25.82 -23.19
CA SER A 1009 -29.76 -24.99 -22.28
C SER A 1009 -28.24 -25.15 -22.47
N SER A 1010 -27.81 -25.76 -23.58
CA SER A 1010 -26.40 -25.90 -23.93
C SER A 1010 -25.93 -24.78 -24.86
N HIS A 1011 -24.78 -24.20 -24.54
CA HIS A 1011 -24.16 -23.10 -25.29
C HIS A 1011 -22.71 -23.44 -25.64
N VAL A 1012 -22.31 -23.20 -26.88
CA VAL A 1012 -20.95 -23.47 -27.38
C VAL A 1012 -20.24 -22.15 -27.67
N PHE A 1013 -19.12 -21.93 -26.98
CA PHE A 1013 -18.32 -20.73 -27.07
C PHE A 1013 -16.92 -21.03 -27.63
N ARG A 1014 -16.44 -20.17 -28.53
CA ARG A 1014 -15.08 -20.25 -29.07
C ARG A 1014 -14.27 -19.05 -28.61
N PHE A 1015 -13.09 -19.29 -28.06
CA PHE A 1015 -12.13 -18.24 -27.72
C PHE A 1015 -11.49 -17.62 -28.97
N ASP A 1016 -11.31 -16.30 -28.96
CA ASP A 1016 -10.47 -15.59 -29.91
C ASP A 1016 -9.02 -15.44 -29.37
N GLN A 1017 -8.15 -14.85 -30.19
CA GLN A 1017 -6.74 -14.63 -29.82
C GLN A 1017 -6.55 -13.57 -28.71
N GLU A 1018 -7.55 -12.72 -28.47
CA GLU A 1018 -7.51 -11.66 -27.46
C GLU A 1018 -8.13 -12.08 -26.12
N GLY A 1019 -8.63 -13.32 -26.02
CA GLY A 1019 -9.24 -13.89 -24.84
C GLY A 1019 -10.75 -13.64 -24.72
N ASN A 1020 -11.41 -13.05 -25.72
CA ASN A 1020 -12.87 -13.00 -25.73
C ASN A 1020 -13.47 -14.32 -26.21
N VAL A 1021 -14.78 -14.49 -26.02
CA VAL A 1021 -15.54 -15.60 -26.60
C VAL A 1021 -16.68 -15.16 -27.50
N ASP A 1022 -16.93 -15.94 -28.54
CA ASP A 1022 -18.11 -15.80 -29.37
C ASP A 1022 -18.95 -17.09 -29.31
N GLU A 1023 -20.27 -16.93 -29.27
CA GLU A 1023 -21.19 -18.07 -29.31
C GLU A 1023 -21.33 -18.58 -30.73
N VAL A 1024 -21.19 -19.90 -30.89
CA VAL A 1024 -21.16 -20.59 -32.17
C VAL A 1024 -22.34 -21.56 -32.25
N VAL A 1025 -23.02 -21.58 -33.39
CA VAL A 1025 -24.14 -22.50 -33.66
C VAL A 1025 -23.99 -23.21 -35.00
N ARG A 1026 -24.60 -24.39 -35.10
CA ARG A 1026 -24.73 -25.11 -36.37
C ARG A 1026 -25.99 -24.64 -37.07
N ALA A 1027 -25.84 -23.88 -38.16
CA ALA A 1027 -26.95 -23.39 -38.97
C ALA A 1027 -27.65 -24.54 -39.71
N ARG A 1028 -28.87 -24.29 -40.21
CA ARG A 1028 -29.70 -25.32 -40.88
C ARG A 1028 -29.05 -25.89 -42.15
N ASN A 1029 -28.16 -25.12 -42.79
CA ASN A 1029 -27.34 -25.53 -43.94
C ASN A 1029 -26.13 -26.41 -43.54
N GLY A 1030 -25.96 -26.72 -42.25
CA GLY A 1030 -24.82 -27.47 -41.71
C GLY A 1030 -23.55 -26.65 -41.50
N GLN A 1031 -23.53 -25.36 -41.88
CA GLN A 1031 -22.40 -24.47 -41.67
C GLN A 1031 -22.32 -24.01 -40.21
N ILE A 1032 -21.11 -23.73 -39.76
CA ILE A 1032 -20.83 -23.19 -38.44
C ILE A 1032 -20.87 -21.67 -38.53
N GLU A 1033 -21.81 -21.05 -37.84
CA GLU A 1033 -22.05 -19.61 -37.87
C GLU A 1033 -21.93 -19.02 -36.47
N LEU A 1034 -21.56 -17.73 -36.38
CA LEU A 1034 -21.60 -16.98 -35.12
C LEU A 1034 -23.04 -16.54 -34.85
N LEU A 1035 -23.56 -16.80 -33.65
CA LEU A 1035 -24.95 -16.46 -33.32
C LEU A 1035 -25.19 -14.93 -33.31
N ASN A 1036 -24.19 -14.16 -32.85
CA ASN A 1036 -24.16 -12.70 -32.91
C ASN A 1036 -22.72 -12.23 -33.21
N PRO A 1037 -22.31 -12.11 -34.49
CA PRO A 1037 -20.97 -11.64 -34.82
C PRO A 1037 -20.76 -10.22 -34.30
N ARG A 1038 -19.63 -9.97 -33.62
CA ARG A 1038 -19.24 -8.62 -33.22
C ARG A 1038 -19.01 -7.79 -34.47
N ARG A 1039 -19.94 -6.88 -34.78
CA ARG A 1039 -19.67 -5.74 -35.65
C ARG A 1039 -18.88 -4.68 -34.89
#